data_AF-A0A804HUK7-F1
#
_entry.id   AF-A0A804HUK7-F1
#
_cell.length_a   1.000
_cell.length_b   1.000
_cell.length_c   1.000
_cell.angle_alpha   90.00
_cell.angle_beta   90.00
_cell.angle_gamma   90.00
#
_symmetry.space_group_name_H-M   'P 1'
#
loop_
_entity.id
_entity.type
_entity.pdbx_description
1 polymer ?
#
loop_
_entity_poly.entity_id
_entity_poly.type
_entity_poly.pdbx_seq_one_letter_code
_entity_poly.pdbx_strand_id
1 'polypeptide(L)'
;MESNQSGSERDKGSSLPSSISVVCSFWREFDLEKERSGLDEQGLKIAENQEVSQKNRRKLAESTRDFKKASKDEKLSLFNSLLKNYQEEVDNLTKRAKFGENAFLNIYQKLYEAPDPYPALASFAEQDEKLSELESENRKMKLELEEYRSEATHLRNQQATIRRLEDRNRQLEQQMEEKVREIVEIKQRSLAEENQKTLEVLKERELLLQDQLRQAKESVVNMQKLHEIAQSQLFELRTQSEEERAAKESEVNLLMDEVERAQTRLVSLEREKGLLRSQVQSTDEENGDKKSDLEVSSILESSLNVKEKIISELNMELHNMETTLSNEREQHLNEIKKLNALLNEKDTALVEMRKELQERPTAKLVDDLHKKVKILQAVGYNSIEAEDWELATSGEEMSKLESLLLDKNRKMEHELTQLKVKISEKASLLEAAEGKISELTAKVDEQQKLIAKLEDDILKGYNSTERKGSLLNDWDLQEIGSSEVSEGADHRLIASDQDQSSMLKVICNQRDRFRTRLREAEEVCNFTTDKLKLYTLFFELFLIYSCHIYQQVRQLKEKIGMLTVELENTKADNVKLYGKIRYVQDYSLEKLSSRGPKKYAEDVESGFSSDVESKYKKMYEDDINPFAAFSKKERDQRYKELGIRDKITLSSGRFLLGNKYARTFVFFYSIGLHLLVFTCLYRMSALSYQSTTPGHNEAILDAGNLTLSHAF
;
A
#
# COMPACT_ATOMS: atom_id res chain seq x y z
N MET A 1 32.43 -39.64 -21.43
CA MET A 1 33.23 -38.47 -21.86
C MET A 1 33.85 -37.91 -20.60
N GLU A 2 34.93 -38.56 -20.18
CA GLU A 2 36.31 -38.13 -20.43
C GLU A 2 36.78 -37.13 -19.37
N SER A 3 37.49 -37.72 -18.42
CA SER A 3 38.61 -37.18 -17.65
C SER A 3 39.21 -35.88 -18.19
N ASN A 4 39.26 -34.85 -17.35
CA ASN A 4 40.29 -33.84 -17.39
C ASN A 4 40.96 -33.75 -16.02
N GLN A 5 42.00 -34.59 -15.86
CA GLN A 5 43.12 -34.33 -14.98
C GLN A 5 44.02 -33.29 -15.67
N SER A 6 44.15 -32.13 -15.05
CA SER A 6 45.26 -31.17 -15.25
C SER A 6 45.40 -30.47 -13.90
N GLY A 7 46.46 -30.63 -13.12
CA GLY A 7 47.86 -30.63 -13.51
C GLY A 7 48.49 -29.45 -12.79
N SER A 8 49.06 -29.69 -11.61
CA SER A 8 50.10 -28.84 -11.02
C SER A 8 50.95 -29.66 -10.06
N GLU A 9 51.62 -30.66 -10.63
CA GLU A 9 52.93 -31.08 -10.12
C GLU A 9 53.88 -29.89 -10.30
N ARG A 10 54.22 -29.20 -9.21
CA ARG A 10 55.44 -28.39 -9.10
C ARG A 10 55.75 -28.14 -7.63
N ASP A 11 56.23 -29.19 -6.98
CA ASP A 11 57.26 -29.05 -5.95
C ASP A 11 58.13 -30.32 -5.98
N LYS A 12 58.91 -30.43 -7.06
CA LYS A 12 60.13 -31.24 -7.05
C LYS A 12 61.20 -30.46 -6.29
N GLY A 13 61.03 -30.35 -4.98
CA GLY A 13 62.14 -30.07 -4.08
C GLY A 13 63.03 -31.31 -4.07
N SER A 14 64.27 -31.16 -4.54
CA SER A 14 65.30 -32.19 -4.50
C SER A 14 65.36 -32.86 -3.13
N SER A 15 64.93 -34.11 -3.06
CA SER A 15 64.98 -34.92 -1.85
C SER A 15 66.44 -35.31 -1.57
N LEU A 16 67.21 -34.38 -0.99
CA LEU A 16 68.23 -34.78 -0.03
C LEU A 16 67.55 -35.72 0.99
N PRO A 17 68.18 -36.83 1.40
CA PRO A 17 67.61 -37.66 2.44
C PRO A 17 67.28 -36.73 3.61
N SER A 18 66.01 -36.66 4.00
CA SER A 18 65.59 -35.79 5.08
C SER A 18 66.48 -36.08 6.29
N SER A 19 66.86 -35.05 7.05
CA SER A 19 67.64 -35.23 8.28
C SER A 19 67.08 -36.38 9.15
N ILE A 20 65.74 -36.52 9.13
CA ILE A 20 64.97 -37.63 9.71
C ILE A 20 65.37 -38.99 9.14
N SER A 21 65.41 -39.19 7.82
CA SER A 21 65.83 -40.45 7.20
C SER A 21 67.25 -40.84 7.58
N VAL A 22 68.17 -39.87 7.64
CA VAL A 22 69.58 -40.11 8.02
C VAL A 22 69.67 -40.56 9.48
N VAL A 23 69.05 -39.81 10.40
CA VAL A 23 68.99 -40.16 11.83
C VAL A 23 68.32 -41.53 12.04
N CYS A 24 67.16 -41.77 11.42
CA CYS A 24 66.45 -43.04 11.56
C CYS A 24 67.21 -44.24 10.98
N SER A 25 67.98 -44.04 9.90
CA SER A 25 68.83 -45.10 9.36
C SER A 25 69.99 -45.43 10.30
N PHE A 26 70.70 -44.40 10.78
CA PHE A 26 71.82 -44.59 11.70
C PHE A 26 71.40 -45.29 12.99
N TRP A 27 70.35 -44.81 13.67
CA TRP A 27 69.94 -45.40 14.96
C TRP A 27 69.35 -46.80 14.83
N ARG A 28 68.82 -47.15 13.66
CA ARG A 28 68.40 -48.51 13.33
C ARG A 28 69.59 -49.44 13.12
N GLU A 29 70.62 -48.97 12.41
CA GLU A 29 71.84 -49.73 12.15
C GLU A 29 72.75 -49.84 13.38
N PHE A 30 72.79 -48.79 14.20
CA PHE A 30 73.52 -48.74 15.47
C PHE A 30 73.00 -49.79 16.45
N ASP A 31 71.70 -50.13 16.38
CA ASP A 31 71.06 -51.16 17.20
C ASP A 31 71.48 -51.06 18.68
N LEU A 32 70.96 -50.01 19.33
CA LEU A 32 71.33 -49.65 20.70
C LEU A 32 71.18 -50.82 21.67
N GLU A 33 70.21 -51.71 21.46
CA GLU A 33 69.99 -52.87 22.33
C GLU A 33 71.13 -53.88 22.20
N LYS A 34 71.58 -54.15 20.99
CA LYS A 34 72.74 -55.01 20.74
C LYS A 34 74.02 -54.40 21.31
N GLU A 35 74.27 -53.11 21.09
CA GLU A 35 75.45 -52.44 21.64
C GLU A 35 75.44 -52.44 23.17
N ARG A 36 74.29 -52.18 23.79
CA ARG A 36 74.11 -52.25 25.25
C ARG A 36 74.53 -53.62 25.81
N SER A 37 74.12 -54.70 25.17
CA SER A 37 74.52 -56.05 25.60
C SER A 37 76.04 -56.27 25.53
N GLY A 38 76.71 -55.71 24.52
CA GLY A 38 78.17 -55.76 24.38
C GLY A 38 78.88 -54.92 25.44
N LEU A 39 78.30 -53.78 25.84
CA LEU A 39 78.83 -52.94 26.92
C LEU A 39 78.68 -53.60 28.28
N ASP A 40 77.57 -54.29 28.52
CA ASP A 40 77.36 -55.06 29.74
C ASP A 40 78.43 -56.17 29.86
N GLU A 41 78.72 -56.90 28.78
CA GLU A 41 79.78 -57.92 28.76
C GLU A 41 81.17 -57.32 29.02
N GLN A 42 81.48 -56.18 28.41
CA GLN A 42 82.75 -55.48 28.63
C GLN A 42 82.86 -54.98 30.08
N GLY A 43 81.77 -54.43 30.64
CA GLY A 43 81.70 -53.98 32.03
C GLY A 43 81.96 -55.12 33.01
N LEU A 44 81.36 -56.29 32.78
CA LEU A 44 81.60 -57.50 33.59
C LEU A 44 83.08 -57.93 33.52
N LYS A 45 83.68 -57.93 32.33
CA LYS A 45 85.11 -58.25 32.16
C LYS A 45 86.04 -57.25 32.83
N ILE A 46 85.69 -55.96 32.85
CA ILE A 46 86.46 -54.94 33.59
C ILE A 46 86.41 -55.23 35.10
N ALA A 47 85.23 -55.54 35.63
CA ALA A 47 85.05 -55.88 37.05
C ALA A 47 85.84 -57.15 37.44
N GLU A 48 85.78 -58.20 36.62
CA GLU A 48 86.56 -59.43 36.81
C GLU A 48 88.07 -59.15 36.80
N ASN A 49 88.56 -58.41 35.81
CA ASN A 49 89.97 -58.03 35.72
C ASN A 49 90.43 -57.17 36.92
N GLN A 50 89.53 -56.36 37.48
CA GLN A 50 89.79 -55.59 38.69
C GLN A 50 89.94 -56.52 39.90
N GLU A 51 89.05 -57.50 40.07
CA GLU A 51 89.11 -58.49 41.14
C GLU A 51 90.37 -59.37 41.06
N VAL A 52 90.71 -59.86 39.86
CA VAL A 52 91.91 -60.66 39.62
C VAL A 52 93.18 -59.90 39.98
N SER A 53 93.31 -58.64 39.55
CA SER A 53 94.48 -57.81 39.91
C SER A 53 94.55 -57.53 41.42
N GLN A 54 93.41 -57.38 42.12
CA GLN A 54 93.43 -57.26 43.59
C GLN A 54 93.93 -58.55 44.26
N LYS A 55 93.50 -59.73 43.78
CA LYS A 55 93.97 -61.03 44.28
C LYS A 55 95.46 -61.22 44.02
N ASN A 56 95.94 -60.93 42.80
CA ASN A 56 97.35 -61.04 42.44
C ASN A 56 98.22 -60.08 43.27
N ARG A 57 97.79 -58.84 43.47
CA ARG A 57 98.49 -57.87 44.34
C ARG A 57 98.68 -58.40 45.77
N ARG A 58 97.66 -59.05 46.35
CA ARG A 58 97.76 -59.69 47.67
C ARG A 58 98.77 -60.84 47.66
N LYS A 59 98.73 -61.72 46.64
CA LYS A 59 99.68 -62.84 46.48
C LYS A 59 101.13 -62.37 46.31
N LEU A 60 101.37 -61.29 45.55
CA LEU A 60 102.69 -60.69 45.40
C LEU A 60 103.21 -60.13 46.72
N ALA A 61 102.35 -59.46 47.50
CA ALA A 61 102.72 -58.93 48.81
C ALA A 61 103.12 -60.06 49.78
N GLU A 62 102.39 -61.17 49.80
CA GLU A 62 102.72 -62.37 50.58
C GLU A 62 104.03 -63.01 50.13
N SER A 63 104.19 -63.25 48.83
CA SER A 63 105.43 -63.83 48.25
C SER A 63 106.66 -62.95 48.52
N THR A 64 106.50 -61.62 48.50
CA THR A 64 107.56 -60.67 48.82
C THR A 64 107.93 -60.71 50.31
N ARG A 65 106.93 -60.86 51.19
CA ARG A 65 107.13 -61.01 52.63
C ARG A 65 107.85 -62.32 52.96
N ASP A 66 107.49 -63.41 52.30
CA ASP A 66 108.07 -64.73 52.55
C ASP A 66 109.51 -64.81 52.01
N PHE A 67 109.78 -64.22 50.84
CA PHE A 67 111.13 -64.01 50.33
C PHE A 67 112.02 -63.24 51.31
N LYS A 68 111.50 -62.20 51.98
CA LYS A 68 112.26 -61.42 52.98
C LYS A 68 112.69 -62.28 54.17
N LYS A 69 111.86 -63.24 54.59
CA LYS A 69 112.07 -64.15 55.73
C LYS A 69 112.97 -65.36 55.43
N ALA A 70 113.12 -65.74 54.16
CA ALA A 70 113.90 -66.91 53.74
C ALA A 70 115.41 -66.78 54.05
N SER A 71 116.09 -67.93 54.22
CA SER A 71 117.54 -68.02 54.42
C SER A 71 118.35 -67.65 53.15
N LYS A 72 119.68 -67.49 53.25
CA LYS A 72 120.50 -67.03 52.11
C LYS A 72 120.46 -67.98 50.91
N ASP A 73 120.43 -69.29 51.14
CA ASP A 73 120.38 -70.30 50.07
C ASP A 73 118.95 -70.42 49.46
N GLU A 74 117.91 -70.27 50.28
CA GLU A 74 116.51 -70.26 49.83
C GLU A 74 116.11 -68.98 49.08
N LYS A 75 116.75 -67.84 49.39
CA LYS A 75 116.54 -66.59 48.66
C LYS A 75 116.96 -66.72 47.20
N LEU A 76 118.07 -67.41 46.90
CA LEU A 76 118.50 -67.61 45.52
C LEU A 76 117.50 -68.45 44.72
N SER A 77 116.83 -69.43 45.34
CA SER A 77 115.81 -70.24 44.66
C SER A 77 114.47 -69.51 44.49
N LEU A 78 114.04 -68.71 45.48
CA LEU A 78 112.78 -67.96 45.45
C LEU A 78 112.82 -66.69 44.57
N PHE A 79 114.01 -66.10 44.36
CA PHE A 79 114.16 -64.84 43.63
C PHE A 79 113.61 -64.91 42.20
N ASN A 80 113.93 -65.97 41.45
CA ASN A 80 113.47 -66.14 40.08
C ASN A 80 111.93 -66.28 39.99
N SER A 81 111.32 -66.97 40.97
CA SER A 81 109.87 -67.11 41.07
C SER A 81 109.19 -65.76 41.40
N LEU A 82 109.75 -65.01 42.35
CA LEU A 82 109.22 -63.71 42.73
C LEU A 82 109.32 -62.69 41.59
N LEU A 83 110.46 -62.63 40.90
CA LEU A 83 110.65 -61.74 39.75
C LEU A 83 109.65 -62.05 38.64
N LYS A 84 109.43 -63.34 38.36
CA LYS A 84 108.44 -63.80 37.40
C LYS A 84 107.01 -63.38 37.80
N ASN A 85 106.64 -63.50 39.07
CA ASN A 85 105.33 -63.05 39.57
C ASN A 85 105.14 -61.52 39.43
N TYR A 86 106.18 -60.72 39.65
CA TYR A 86 106.14 -59.26 39.41
C TYR A 86 106.00 -58.93 37.93
N GLN A 87 106.73 -59.62 37.06
CA GLN A 87 106.62 -59.45 35.61
C GLN A 87 105.21 -59.81 35.11
N GLU A 88 104.67 -60.94 35.55
CA GLU A 88 103.31 -61.38 35.20
C GLU A 88 102.24 -60.37 35.65
N GLU A 89 102.35 -59.77 36.85
CA GLU A 89 101.38 -58.76 37.28
C GLU A 89 101.51 -57.43 36.49
N VAL A 90 102.73 -57.00 36.15
CA VAL A 90 102.93 -55.82 35.28
C VAL A 90 102.34 -56.05 33.89
N ASP A 91 102.52 -57.24 33.33
CA ASP A 91 101.93 -57.63 32.05
C ASP A 91 100.39 -57.67 32.14
N ASN A 92 99.84 -58.21 33.23
CA ASN A 92 98.39 -58.27 33.46
C ASN A 92 97.78 -56.86 33.67
N LEU A 93 98.47 -55.97 34.38
CA LEU A 93 98.05 -54.57 34.52
C LEU A 93 98.04 -53.84 33.18
N THR A 94 99.06 -54.07 32.34
CA THR A 94 99.13 -53.51 30.98
C THR A 94 98.00 -54.03 30.10
N LYS A 95 97.69 -55.33 30.17
CA LYS A 95 96.55 -55.94 29.46
C LYS A 95 95.22 -55.35 29.91
N ARG A 96 95.01 -55.16 31.22
CA ARG A 96 93.79 -54.53 31.77
C ARG A 96 93.65 -53.09 31.31
N ALA A 97 94.71 -52.30 31.36
CA ALA A 97 94.70 -50.90 30.91
C ALA A 97 94.31 -50.81 29.44
N LYS A 98 94.98 -51.58 28.57
CA LYS A 98 94.65 -51.67 27.14
C LYS A 98 93.22 -52.13 26.90
N PHE A 99 92.72 -53.09 27.67
CA PHE A 99 91.34 -53.55 27.54
C PHE A 99 90.33 -52.45 27.87
N GLY A 100 90.52 -51.73 28.99
CA GLY A 100 89.65 -50.62 29.37
C GLY A 100 89.71 -49.44 28.41
N GLU A 101 90.91 -49.07 27.94
CA GLU A 101 91.11 -48.02 26.93
C GLU A 101 90.43 -48.36 25.61
N ASN A 102 90.59 -49.60 25.13
CA ASN A 102 89.95 -50.05 23.89
C ASN A 102 88.42 -50.12 24.02
N ALA A 103 87.89 -50.57 25.16
CA ALA A 103 86.46 -50.56 25.43
C ALA A 103 85.89 -49.14 25.40
N PHE A 104 86.56 -48.19 26.06
CA PHE A 104 86.16 -46.78 26.06
C PHE A 104 86.22 -46.15 24.66
N LEU A 105 87.32 -46.32 23.94
CA LEU A 105 87.50 -45.73 22.61
C LEU A 105 86.50 -46.29 21.58
N ASN A 106 86.14 -47.56 21.70
CA ASN A 106 85.12 -48.18 20.84
C ASN A 106 83.76 -47.48 20.98
N ILE A 107 83.30 -47.25 22.22
CA ILE A 107 82.05 -46.53 22.49
C ILE A 107 82.15 -45.07 22.03
N TYR A 108 83.24 -44.41 22.38
CA TYR A 108 83.44 -43.00 22.07
C TYR A 108 83.36 -42.76 20.56
N GLN A 109 84.04 -43.59 19.75
CA GLN A 109 84.00 -43.45 18.30
C GLN A 109 82.57 -43.60 17.76
N LYS A 110 81.84 -44.64 18.20
CA LYS A 110 80.47 -44.87 17.72
C LYS A 110 79.50 -43.76 18.10
N LEU A 111 79.62 -43.21 19.32
CA LEU A 111 78.80 -42.10 19.77
C LEU A 111 79.20 -40.77 19.11
N TYR A 112 80.49 -40.58 18.80
CA TYR A 112 80.96 -39.39 18.10
C TYR A 112 80.46 -39.33 16.65
N GLU A 113 80.36 -40.48 15.99
CA GLU A 113 79.82 -40.60 14.62
C GLU A 113 78.28 -40.51 14.58
N ALA A 114 77.60 -40.54 15.74
CA ALA A 114 76.15 -40.52 15.80
C ALA A 114 75.57 -39.15 15.42
N PRO A 115 74.63 -39.08 14.45
CA PRO A 115 73.94 -37.85 14.10
C PRO A 115 72.99 -37.45 15.24
N ASP A 116 72.94 -36.14 15.53
CA ASP A 116 72.04 -35.56 16.52
C ASP A 116 70.56 -35.81 16.12
N PRO A 117 69.76 -36.49 16.94
CA PRO A 117 68.36 -36.75 16.64
C PRO A 117 67.43 -35.55 16.87
N TYR A 118 67.84 -34.53 17.62
CA TYR A 118 66.96 -33.41 17.99
C TYR A 118 66.43 -32.62 16.78
N PRO A 119 67.24 -32.22 15.77
CA PRO A 119 66.74 -31.49 14.61
C PRO A 119 65.71 -32.27 13.79
N ALA A 120 65.87 -33.60 13.70
CA ALA A 120 64.91 -34.47 13.02
C ALA A 120 63.57 -34.53 13.77
N LEU A 121 63.60 -34.66 15.09
CA LEU A 121 62.40 -34.69 15.93
C LEU A 121 61.68 -33.34 15.97
N ALA A 122 62.42 -32.23 16.04
CA ALA A 122 61.87 -30.89 15.97
C ALA A 122 61.16 -30.64 14.63
N SER A 123 61.78 -31.03 13.51
CA SER A 123 61.16 -30.94 12.19
C SER A 123 59.91 -31.82 12.07
N PHE A 124 59.87 -32.99 12.72
CA PHE A 124 58.69 -33.84 12.73
C PHE A 124 57.55 -33.21 13.54
N ALA A 125 57.85 -32.65 14.71
CA ALA A 125 56.86 -31.96 15.54
C ALA A 125 56.23 -30.77 14.79
N GLU A 126 57.03 -29.97 14.08
CA GLU A 126 56.53 -28.87 13.24
C GLU A 126 55.67 -29.37 12.05
N GLN A 127 56.03 -30.53 11.47
CA GLN A 127 55.24 -31.13 10.40
C GLN A 127 53.91 -31.70 10.90
N ASP A 128 53.89 -32.29 12.09
CA ASP A 128 52.69 -32.84 12.74
C ASP A 128 51.70 -31.73 13.10
N GLU A 129 52.20 -30.60 13.62
CA GLU A 129 51.38 -29.41 13.89
C GLU A 129 50.74 -28.87 12.60
N LYS A 130 51.54 -28.69 11.54
CA LYS A 130 51.03 -28.27 10.22
C LYS A 130 50.02 -29.25 9.64
N LEU A 131 50.23 -30.55 9.82
CA LEU A 131 49.30 -31.58 9.36
C LEU A 131 47.97 -31.50 10.10
N SER A 132 48.01 -31.32 11.43
CA SER A 132 46.82 -31.12 12.26
C SER A 132 46.03 -29.87 11.87
N GLU A 133 46.71 -28.75 11.60
CA GLU A 133 46.10 -27.52 11.08
C GLU A 133 45.41 -27.76 9.73
N LEU A 134 46.12 -28.37 8.77
CA LEU A 134 45.57 -28.68 7.45
C LEU A 134 44.39 -29.66 7.53
N GLU A 135 44.41 -30.63 8.44
CA GLU A 135 43.27 -31.53 8.66
C GLU A 135 42.05 -30.79 9.21
N SER A 136 42.26 -29.86 10.15
CA SER A 136 41.20 -29.01 10.70
C SER A 136 40.57 -28.13 9.61
N GLU A 137 41.39 -27.49 8.78
CA GLU A 137 40.93 -26.70 7.63
C GLU A 137 40.19 -27.57 6.61
N ASN A 138 40.67 -28.77 6.32
CA ASN A 138 40.01 -29.71 5.41
C ASN A 138 38.63 -30.13 5.93
N ARG A 139 38.50 -30.35 7.26
CA ARG A 139 37.21 -30.64 7.90
C ARG A 139 36.27 -29.44 7.80
N LYS A 140 36.74 -28.22 8.04
CA LYS A 140 35.94 -26.98 7.89
C LYS A 140 35.45 -26.80 6.46
N MET A 141 36.35 -26.88 5.46
CA MET A 141 35.96 -26.79 4.05
C MET A 141 34.94 -27.86 3.63
N LYS A 142 35.04 -29.08 4.18
CA LYS A 142 34.05 -30.13 3.92
C LYS A 142 32.68 -29.80 4.50
N LEU A 143 32.62 -29.20 5.69
CA LEU A 143 31.36 -28.75 6.30
C LEU A 143 30.74 -27.61 5.47
N GLU A 144 31.53 -26.60 5.10
CA GLU A 144 31.08 -25.49 4.24
C GLU A 144 30.55 -26.00 2.90
N LEU A 145 31.22 -26.97 2.27
CA LEU A 145 30.74 -27.57 1.02
C LEU A 145 29.43 -28.35 1.19
N GLU A 146 29.21 -28.99 2.33
CA GLU A 146 27.95 -29.70 2.61
C GLU A 146 26.81 -28.71 2.91
N GLU A 147 27.10 -27.62 3.63
CA GLU A 147 26.16 -26.51 3.83
C GLU A 147 25.75 -25.91 2.48
N TYR A 148 26.71 -25.56 1.61
CA TYR A 148 26.41 -25.06 0.26
C TYR A 148 25.62 -26.05 -0.59
N ARG A 149 25.89 -27.36 -0.47
CA ARG A 149 25.08 -28.38 -1.15
C ARG A 149 23.65 -28.39 -0.62
N SER A 150 23.46 -28.32 0.69
CA SER A 150 22.14 -28.28 1.30
C SER A 150 21.36 -27.04 0.86
N GLU A 151 22.00 -25.86 0.85
CA GLU A 151 21.41 -24.61 0.36
C GLU A 151 21.05 -24.70 -1.13
N ALA A 152 21.91 -25.28 -1.97
CA ALA A 152 21.62 -25.48 -3.39
C ALA A 152 20.39 -26.37 -3.61
N THR A 153 20.22 -27.43 -2.79
CA THR A 153 19.01 -28.26 -2.86
C THR A 153 17.75 -27.51 -2.41
N HIS A 154 17.86 -26.70 -1.34
CA HIS A 154 16.76 -25.87 -0.86
C HIS A 154 16.34 -24.82 -1.89
N LEU A 155 17.31 -24.12 -2.50
CA LEU A 155 17.07 -23.16 -3.59
C LEU A 155 16.41 -23.83 -4.80
N ARG A 156 16.81 -25.06 -5.16
CA ARG A 156 16.16 -25.83 -6.24
C ARG A 156 14.71 -26.16 -5.91
N ASN A 157 14.40 -26.51 -4.66
CA ASN A 157 13.04 -26.77 -4.20
C ASN A 157 12.18 -25.51 -4.19
N GLN A 158 12.76 -24.38 -3.78
CA GLN A 158 12.10 -23.07 -3.87
C GLN A 158 11.82 -22.69 -5.33
N GLN A 159 12.77 -22.90 -6.24
CA GLN A 159 12.56 -22.66 -7.68
C GLN A 159 11.42 -23.50 -8.25
N ALA A 160 11.30 -24.77 -7.82
CA ALA A 160 10.18 -25.62 -8.22
C ALA A 160 8.83 -25.09 -7.70
N THR A 161 8.81 -24.50 -6.50
CA THR A 161 7.61 -23.90 -5.91
C THR A 161 7.22 -22.61 -6.62
N ILE A 162 8.20 -21.75 -6.92
CA ILE A 162 8.00 -20.51 -7.69
C ILE A 162 7.38 -20.84 -9.05
N ARG A 163 7.92 -21.82 -9.79
CA ARG A 163 7.35 -22.24 -11.09
C ARG A 163 5.89 -22.68 -10.97
N ARG A 164 5.53 -23.46 -9.95
CA ARG A 164 4.12 -23.87 -9.72
C ARG A 164 3.20 -22.68 -9.43
N LEU A 165 3.71 -21.69 -8.69
CA LEU A 165 2.95 -20.46 -8.39
C LEU A 165 2.81 -19.57 -9.63
N GLU A 166 3.86 -19.44 -10.44
CA GLU A 166 3.84 -18.74 -11.73
C GLU A 166 2.85 -19.39 -12.69
N ASP A 167 2.86 -20.72 -12.83
CA ASP A 167 1.90 -21.45 -13.66
C ASP A 167 0.46 -21.26 -13.18
N ARG A 168 0.23 -21.28 -11.86
CA ARG A 168 -1.09 -21.02 -11.28
C ARG A 168 -1.55 -19.57 -11.52
N ASN A 169 -0.65 -18.60 -11.40
CA ASN A 169 -0.98 -17.20 -11.64
C ASN A 169 -1.32 -16.97 -13.13
N ARG A 170 -0.53 -17.56 -14.04
CA ARG A 170 -0.81 -17.54 -15.48
C ARG A 170 -2.16 -18.18 -15.82
N GLN A 171 -2.52 -19.29 -15.16
CA GLN A 171 -3.85 -19.90 -15.33
C GLN A 171 -4.98 -18.99 -14.85
N LEU A 172 -4.81 -18.33 -13.70
CA LEU A 172 -5.81 -17.37 -13.18
C LEU A 172 -5.95 -16.14 -14.09
N GLU A 173 -4.84 -15.62 -14.62
CA GLU A 173 -4.82 -14.54 -15.59
C GLU A 173 -5.57 -14.95 -16.87
N GLN A 174 -5.29 -16.14 -17.43
CA GLN A 174 -5.99 -16.67 -18.60
C GLN A 174 -7.50 -16.84 -18.36
N GLN A 175 -7.89 -17.38 -17.19
CA GLN A 175 -9.31 -17.51 -16.82
C GLN A 175 -9.99 -16.15 -16.71
N MET A 176 -9.30 -15.14 -16.17
CA MET A 176 -9.84 -13.80 -16.03
C MET A 176 -9.94 -13.11 -17.40
N GLU A 177 -8.94 -13.24 -18.27
CA GLU A 177 -9.02 -12.76 -19.65
C GLU A 177 -10.17 -13.41 -20.42
N GLU A 178 -10.38 -14.71 -20.26
CA GLU A 178 -11.47 -15.44 -20.91
C GLU A 178 -12.84 -14.95 -20.41
N LYS A 179 -13.00 -14.76 -19.10
CA LYS A 179 -14.22 -14.15 -18.53
C LYS A 179 -14.44 -12.73 -19.03
N VAL A 180 -13.39 -11.92 -19.12
CA VAL A 180 -13.48 -10.55 -19.67
C VAL A 180 -13.88 -10.59 -21.14
N ARG A 181 -13.27 -11.48 -21.94
CA ARG A 181 -13.65 -11.68 -23.36
C ARG A 181 -15.12 -12.08 -23.48
N GLU A 182 -15.59 -13.02 -22.67
CA GLU A 182 -16.98 -13.47 -22.67
C GLU A 182 -17.95 -12.32 -22.29
N ILE A 183 -17.65 -11.55 -21.24
CA ILE A 183 -18.46 -10.40 -20.83
C ILE A 183 -18.51 -9.33 -21.92
N VAL A 184 -17.36 -9.02 -22.55
CA VAL A 184 -17.29 -8.06 -23.66
C VAL A 184 -18.11 -8.54 -24.84
N GLU A 185 -18.02 -9.82 -25.20
CA GLU A 185 -18.79 -10.40 -26.30
C GLU A 185 -20.29 -10.36 -26.02
N ILE A 186 -20.73 -10.71 -24.81
CA ILE A 186 -22.13 -10.60 -24.38
C ILE A 186 -22.59 -9.15 -24.45
N LYS A 187 -21.78 -8.20 -23.97
CA LYS A 187 -22.16 -6.77 -23.99
C LYS A 187 -22.21 -6.22 -25.42
N GLN A 188 -21.31 -6.65 -26.30
CA GLN A 188 -21.31 -6.27 -27.70
C GLN A 188 -22.54 -6.81 -28.43
N ARG A 189 -22.93 -8.06 -28.19
CA ARG A 189 -24.19 -8.63 -28.72
C ARG A 189 -25.41 -7.88 -28.19
N SER A 190 -25.48 -7.63 -26.88
CA SER A 190 -26.58 -6.87 -26.27
C SER A 190 -26.70 -5.45 -26.85
N LEU A 191 -25.58 -4.76 -27.07
CA LEU A 191 -25.57 -3.43 -27.67
C LEU A 191 -26.01 -3.48 -29.14
N ALA A 192 -25.58 -4.50 -29.89
CA ALA A 192 -26.01 -4.70 -31.27
C ALA A 192 -27.52 -4.96 -31.36
N GLU A 193 -28.07 -5.78 -30.46
CA GLU A 193 -29.52 -6.03 -30.38
C GLU A 193 -30.31 -4.77 -30.01
N GLU A 194 -29.82 -3.96 -29.08
CA GLU A 194 -30.45 -2.68 -28.71
C GLU A 194 -30.40 -1.67 -29.86
N ASN A 195 -29.26 -1.55 -30.54
CA ASN A 195 -29.11 -0.71 -31.73
C ASN A 195 -30.02 -1.18 -32.87
N GLN A 196 -30.20 -2.49 -33.05
CA GLN A 196 -31.12 -3.02 -34.04
C GLN A 196 -32.58 -2.68 -33.71
N LYS A 197 -33.00 -2.89 -32.45
CA LYS A 197 -34.36 -2.54 -32.00
C LYS A 197 -34.65 -1.05 -32.14
N THR A 198 -33.71 -0.19 -31.75
CA THR A 198 -33.88 1.27 -31.89
C THR A 198 -33.97 1.67 -33.37
N LEU A 199 -33.18 1.05 -34.24
CA LEU A 199 -33.26 1.29 -35.68
C LEU A 199 -34.58 0.80 -36.30
N GLU A 200 -35.13 -0.32 -35.84
CA GLU A 200 -36.47 -0.81 -36.22
C GLU A 200 -37.57 0.16 -35.80
N VAL A 201 -37.56 0.63 -34.54
CA VAL A 201 -38.53 1.63 -34.06
C VAL A 201 -38.42 2.96 -34.83
N LEU A 202 -37.20 3.40 -35.15
CA LEU A 202 -36.99 4.60 -35.96
C LEU A 202 -37.53 4.44 -37.38
N LYS A 203 -37.35 3.26 -38.00
CA LYS A 203 -37.92 2.95 -39.33
C LYS A 203 -39.45 2.92 -39.30
N GLU A 204 -40.06 2.30 -38.29
CA GLU A 204 -41.52 2.29 -38.14
C GLU A 204 -42.07 3.71 -37.96
N ARG A 205 -41.40 4.54 -37.14
CA ARG A 205 -41.74 5.95 -36.97
C ARG A 205 -41.59 6.74 -38.26
N GLU A 206 -40.52 6.50 -39.03
CA GLU A 206 -40.31 7.13 -40.34
C GLU A 206 -41.44 6.78 -41.30
N LEU A 207 -41.83 5.50 -41.39
CA LEU A 207 -42.94 5.04 -42.22
C LEU A 207 -44.26 5.71 -41.81
N LEU A 208 -44.53 5.82 -40.51
CA LEU A 208 -45.74 6.49 -40.01
C LEU A 208 -45.75 7.98 -40.37
N LEU A 209 -44.61 8.68 -40.22
CA LEU A 209 -44.48 10.08 -40.60
C LEU A 209 -44.61 10.28 -42.11
N GLN A 210 -44.06 9.36 -42.92
CA GLN A 210 -44.24 9.37 -44.37
C GLN A 210 -45.72 9.19 -44.74
N ASP A 211 -46.44 8.31 -44.06
CA ASP A 211 -47.88 8.11 -44.31
C ASP A 211 -48.71 9.32 -43.89
N GLN A 212 -48.44 9.92 -42.73
CA GLN A 212 -49.07 11.18 -42.31
C GLN A 212 -48.80 12.32 -43.30
N LEU A 213 -47.56 12.44 -43.79
CA LEU A 213 -47.20 13.42 -44.80
C LEU A 213 -47.96 13.16 -46.11
N ARG A 214 -48.11 11.89 -46.52
CA ARG A 214 -48.88 11.49 -47.70
C ARG A 214 -50.35 11.86 -47.54
N GLN A 215 -50.96 11.54 -46.41
CA GLN A 215 -52.35 11.89 -46.11
C GLN A 215 -52.57 13.42 -46.07
N ALA A 216 -51.65 14.17 -45.47
CA ALA A 216 -51.70 15.63 -45.45
C ALA A 216 -51.54 16.24 -46.85
N LYS A 217 -50.66 15.68 -47.69
CA LYS A 217 -50.53 16.11 -49.09
C LYS A 217 -51.81 15.81 -49.88
N GLU A 218 -52.41 14.63 -49.69
CA GLU A 218 -53.66 14.25 -50.35
C GLU A 218 -54.82 15.14 -49.90
N SER A 219 -54.92 15.49 -48.62
CA SER A 219 -55.94 16.41 -48.12
C SER A 219 -55.76 17.83 -48.68
N VAL A 220 -54.51 18.32 -48.79
CA VAL A 220 -54.22 19.61 -49.45
C VAL A 220 -54.61 19.58 -50.93
N VAL A 221 -54.28 18.51 -51.66
CA VAL A 221 -54.69 18.35 -53.06
C VAL A 221 -56.22 18.31 -53.19
N ASN A 222 -56.92 17.61 -52.29
CA ASN A 222 -58.38 17.57 -52.28
C ASN A 222 -58.99 18.95 -51.96
N MET A 223 -58.42 19.69 -51.01
CA MET A 223 -58.83 21.07 -50.71
C MET A 223 -58.57 22.01 -51.89
N GLN A 224 -57.45 21.86 -52.60
CA GLN A 224 -57.16 22.61 -53.82
C GLN A 224 -58.19 22.32 -54.91
N LYS A 225 -58.52 21.04 -55.16
CA LYS A 225 -59.58 20.67 -56.12
C LYS A 225 -60.94 21.23 -55.74
N LEU A 226 -61.33 21.13 -54.46
CA LEU A 226 -62.58 21.71 -53.96
C LEU A 226 -62.58 23.24 -54.13
N HIS A 227 -61.44 23.89 -53.88
CA HIS A 227 -61.29 25.33 -54.08
C HIS A 227 -61.41 25.71 -55.56
N GLU A 228 -60.79 24.98 -56.49
CA GLU A 228 -60.94 25.18 -57.94
C GLU A 228 -62.39 25.00 -58.38
N ILE A 229 -63.08 23.96 -57.90
CA ILE A 229 -64.51 23.75 -58.18
C ILE A 229 -65.34 24.92 -57.64
N ALA A 230 -65.17 25.31 -56.38
CA ALA A 230 -65.91 26.42 -55.78
C ALA A 230 -65.62 27.75 -56.52
N GLN A 231 -64.37 27.98 -56.94
CA GLN A 231 -63.98 29.16 -57.70
C GLN A 231 -64.63 29.17 -59.10
N SER A 232 -64.70 28.01 -59.77
CA SER A 232 -65.39 27.87 -61.06
C SER A 232 -66.89 28.14 -60.93
N GLN A 233 -67.54 27.61 -59.87
CA GLN A 233 -68.95 27.86 -59.58
C GLN A 233 -69.23 29.34 -59.27
N LEU A 234 -68.36 30.00 -58.49
CA LEU A 234 -68.46 31.44 -58.25
C LEU A 234 -68.30 32.26 -59.53
N PHE A 235 -67.42 31.83 -60.44
CA PHE A 235 -67.25 32.48 -61.73
C PHE A 235 -68.47 32.30 -62.63
N GLU A 236 -69.06 31.10 -62.68
CA GLU A 236 -70.31 30.83 -63.40
C GLU A 236 -71.48 31.65 -62.84
N LEU A 237 -71.68 31.64 -61.52
CA LEU A 237 -72.73 32.45 -60.86
C LEU A 237 -72.54 33.94 -61.11
N ARG A 238 -71.29 34.43 -61.07
CA ARG A 238 -70.98 35.82 -61.40
C ARG A 238 -71.31 36.13 -62.86
N THR A 239 -70.96 35.24 -63.79
CA THR A 239 -71.28 35.39 -65.21
C THR A 239 -72.79 35.41 -65.43
N GLN A 240 -73.54 34.47 -64.84
CA GLN A 240 -74.99 34.44 -64.88
C GLN A 240 -75.62 35.71 -64.27
N SER A 241 -75.10 36.19 -63.14
CA SER A 241 -75.57 37.43 -62.53
C SER A 241 -75.28 38.64 -63.40
N GLU A 242 -74.11 38.71 -64.06
CA GLU A 242 -73.76 39.75 -65.01
C GLU A 242 -74.66 39.68 -66.27
N GLU A 243 -74.97 38.48 -66.77
CA GLU A 243 -75.93 38.24 -67.87
C GLU A 243 -77.35 38.66 -67.49
N GLU A 244 -77.86 38.24 -66.33
CA GLU A 244 -79.18 38.66 -65.82
C GLU A 244 -79.25 40.17 -65.61
N ARG A 245 -78.17 40.77 -65.09
CA ARG A 245 -78.08 42.22 -64.92
C ARG A 245 -78.12 42.93 -66.28
N ALA A 246 -77.37 42.44 -67.27
CA ALA A 246 -77.39 42.98 -68.63
C ALA A 246 -78.76 42.80 -69.30
N ALA A 247 -79.41 41.65 -69.11
CA ALA A 247 -80.77 41.39 -69.60
C ALA A 247 -81.78 42.36 -68.95
N LYS A 248 -81.74 42.53 -67.63
CA LYS A 248 -82.58 43.51 -66.92
C LYS A 248 -82.29 44.94 -67.35
N GLU A 249 -81.04 45.31 -67.57
CA GLU A 249 -80.66 46.62 -68.10
C GLU A 249 -81.25 46.84 -69.50
N SER A 250 -81.21 45.82 -70.37
CA SER A 250 -81.86 45.88 -71.69
C SER A 250 -83.39 45.97 -71.61
N GLU A 251 -84.01 45.28 -70.65
CA GLU A 251 -85.45 45.35 -70.38
C GLU A 251 -85.84 46.73 -69.86
N VAL A 252 -85.06 47.29 -68.92
CA VAL A 252 -85.25 48.66 -68.43
C VAL A 252 -85.11 49.67 -69.57
N ASN A 253 -84.14 49.51 -70.47
CA ASN A 253 -84.01 50.37 -71.64
C ASN A 253 -85.21 50.24 -72.59
N LEU A 254 -85.72 49.03 -72.82
CA LEU A 254 -86.92 48.83 -73.62
C LEU A 254 -88.17 49.46 -72.96
N LEU A 255 -88.31 49.29 -71.64
CA LEU A 255 -89.37 49.92 -70.86
C LEU A 255 -89.22 51.44 -70.84
N MET A 256 -88.00 51.98 -70.77
CA MET A 256 -87.74 53.41 -70.93
C MET A 256 -88.17 53.89 -72.32
N ASP A 257 -87.82 53.16 -73.39
CA ASP A 257 -88.27 53.48 -74.76
C ASP A 257 -89.80 53.41 -74.90
N GLU A 258 -90.45 52.44 -74.25
CA GLU A 258 -91.90 52.30 -74.23
C GLU A 258 -92.56 53.41 -73.41
N VAL A 259 -91.98 53.78 -72.26
CA VAL A 259 -92.41 54.91 -71.45
C VAL A 259 -92.24 56.19 -72.25
N GLU A 260 -91.13 56.44 -72.93
CA GLU A 260 -90.95 57.62 -73.80
C GLU A 260 -91.96 57.64 -74.94
N ARG A 261 -92.21 56.49 -75.59
CA ARG A 261 -93.27 56.35 -76.60
C ARG A 261 -94.65 56.61 -76.01
N ALA A 262 -94.94 56.10 -74.82
CA ALA A 262 -96.20 56.30 -74.12
C ALA A 262 -96.35 57.75 -73.66
N GLN A 263 -95.30 58.39 -73.15
CA GLN A 263 -95.25 59.81 -72.78
C GLN A 263 -95.52 60.68 -74.01
N THR A 264 -94.92 60.34 -75.15
CA THR A 264 -95.15 61.02 -76.43
C THR A 264 -96.62 60.88 -76.86
N ARG A 265 -97.19 59.67 -76.74
CA ARG A 265 -98.62 59.42 -76.97
C ARG A 265 -99.53 60.12 -75.95
N LEU A 266 -99.12 60.22 -74.69
CA LEU A 266 -99.88 60.85 -73.62
C LEU A 266 -99.89 62.36 -73.83
N VAL A 267 -98.79 62.97 -74.26
CA VAL A 267 -98.75 64.38 -74.69
C VAL A 267 -99.62 64.63 -75.92
N SER A 268 -99.68 63.71 -76.89
CA SER A 268 -100.62 63.84 -78.02
C SER A 268 -102.07 63.65 -77.58
N LEU A 269 -102.34 62.69 -76.71
CA LEU A 269 -103.66 62.44 -76.14
C LEU A 269 -104.08 63.53 -75.13
N GLU A 270 -103.16 64.24 -74.49
CA GLU A 270 -103.46 65.39 -73.63
C GLU A 270 -103.79 66.62 -74.46
N ARG A 271 -103.17 66.77 -75.65
CA ARG A 271 -103.63 67.73 -76.66
C ARG A 271 -105.03 67.36 -77.17
N GLU A 272 -105.28 66.10 -77.48
CA GLU A 272 -106.62 65.63 -77.91
C GLU A 272 -107.64 65.66 -76.77
N LYS A 273 -107.23 65.42 -75.52
CA LYS A 273 -108.05 65.58 -74.31
C LYS A 273 -108.32 67.05 -74.08
N GLY A 274 -107.39 67.98 -74.34
CA GLY A 274 -107.67 69.42 -74.35
C GLY A 274 -108.78 69.78 -75.35
N LEU A 275 -108.82 69.09 -76.50
CA LEU A 275 -109.86 69.24 -77.53
C LEU A 275 -111.18 68.54 -77.16
N LEU A 276 -111.14 67.39 -76.48
CA LEU A 276 -112.31 66.59 -76.09
C LEU A 276 -112.90 67.01 -74.72
N ARG A 277 -112.13 67.69 -73.84
CA ARG A 277 -112.63 68.31 -72.59
C ARG A 277 -113.54 69.52 -72.87
N SER A 278 -113.45 70.10 -74.07
CA SER A 278 -114.41 71.06 -74.60
C SER A 278 -115.74 70.40 -75.02
N GLN A 279 -115.77 69.06 -75.17
CA GLN A 279 -116.86 68.35 -75.84
C GLN A 279 -117.55 67.30 -74.96
N VAL A 280 -117.06 67.09 -73.73
CA VAL A 280 -117.63 66.16 -72.75
C VAL A 280 -117.95 66.90 -71.44
N GLN A 281 -118.48 68.12 -71.57
CA GLN A 281 -119.33 68.77 -70.56
C GLN A 281 -120.79 68.45 -70.87
N SER A 282 -121.14 67.16 -70.80
CA SER A 282 -122.53 66.69 -70.75
C SER A 282 -122.56 65.23 -70.30
N THR A 283 -123.26 65.01 -69.18
CA THR A 283 -123.81 63.76 -68.61
C THR A 283 -122.89 62.78 -67.89
N ASP A 284 -122.81 62.97 -66.55
CA ASP A 284 -123.30 62.11 -65.43
C ASP A 284 -122.87 60.62 -65.38
N GLU A 285 -122.18 60.20 -64.30
CA GLU A 285 -122.66 59.56 -63.02
C GLU A 285 -123.08 58.09 -63.25
N GLU A 286 -122.84 57.06 -62.41
CA GLU A 286 -122.64 56.89 -60.97
C GLU A 286 -122.25 55.39 -60.67
N ASN A 287 -122.12 55.03 -59.38
CA ASN A 287 -122.04 53.68 -58.74
C ASN A 287 -120.69 52.93 -58.73
N GLY A 288 -120.26 52.22 -57.68
CA GLY A 288 -120.87 51.89 -56.38
C GLY A 288 -120.42 50.49 -55.89
N ASP A 289 -119.95 50.44 -54.63
CA ASP A 289 -119.99 49.31 -53.66
C ASP A 289 -119.00 48.09 -53.62
N LYS A 290 -118.22 48.07 -52.53
CA LYS A 290 -118.08 47.06 -51.43
C LYS A 290 -117.59 45.59 -51.64
N LYS A 291 -116.47 45.33 -50.93
CA LYS A 291 -116.22 44.32 -49.84
C LYS A 291 -116.01 42.83 -50.21
N SER A 292 -114.85 42.28 -49.82
CA SER A 292 -114.70 40.85 -49.44
C SER A 292 -113.63 40.67 -48.36
N ASP A 293 -114.10 40.42 -47.14
CA ASP A 293 -113.36 40.34 -45.87
C ASP A 293 -113.10 38.86 -45.48
N LEU A 294 -112.70 38.03 -46.46
CA LEU A 294 -112.51 36.57 -46.28
C LEU A 294 -111.10 36.07 -46.68
N GLU A 295 -110.23 36.94 -47.21
CA GLU A 295 -108.86 36.60 -47.61
C GLU A 295 -107.83 36.84 -46.50
N VAL A 296 -108.14 37.71 -45.53
CA VAL A 296 -107.20 38.13 -44.47
C VAL A 296 -106.92 36.99 -43.48
N SER A 297 -107.88 36.10 -43.22
CA SER A 297 -107.69 34.97 -42.29
C SER A 297 -106.78 33.87 -42.86
N SER A 298 -106.87 33.57 -44.17
CA SER A 298 -106.03 32.57 -44.84
C SER A 298 -104.59 33.06 -45.03
N ILE A 299 -104.41 34.36 -45.29
CA ILE A 299 -103.08 34.99 -45.39
C ILE A 299 -102.43 35.09 -43.99
N LEU A 300 -103.20 35.36 -42.94
CA LEU A 300 -102.69 35.35 -41.56
C LEU A 300 -102.29 33.94 -41.10
N GLU A 301 -103.06 32.90 -41.41
CA GLU A 301 -102.78 31.52 -41.01
C GLU A 301 -101.55 30.93 -41.75
N SER A 302 -101.41 31.22 -43.05
CA SER A 302 -100.19 30.87 -43.80
C SER A 302 -98.96 31.66 -43.34
N SER A 303 -99.12 32.95 -43.04
CA SER A 303 -98.04 33.78 -42.47
C SER A 303 -97.61 33.30 -41.08
N LEU A 304 -98.56 32.85 -40.26
CA LEU A 304 -98.29 32.32 -38.92
C LEU A 304 -97.53 30.99 -38.99
N ASN A 305 -97.92 30.08 -39.89
CA ASN A 305 -97.17 28.83 -40.14
C ASN A 305 -95.75 29.08 -40.66
N VAL A 306 -95.55 30.07 -41.53
CA VAL A 306 -94.20 30.46 -42.00
C VAL A 306 -93.38 31.02 -40.84
N LYS A 307 -93.96 31.87 -39.99
CA LYS A 307 -93.27 32.39 -38.80
C LYS A 307 -92.94 31.29 -37.79
N GLU A 308 -93.82 30.33 -37.57
CA GLU A 308 -93.60 29.21 -36.65
C GLU A 308 -92.51 28.26 -37.16
N LYS A 309 -92.42 28.06 -38.48
CA LYS A 309 -91.31 27.35 -39.12
C LYS A 309 -89.98 28.10 -38.96
N ILE A 310 -89.96 29.41 -39.19
CA ILE A 310 -88.75 30.23 -38.99
C ILE A 310 -88.33 30.24 -37.52
N ILE A 311 -89.28 30.28 -36.58
CA ILE A 311 -89.01 30.21 -35.14
C ILE A 311 -88.40 28.84 -34.78
N SER A 312 -88.88 27.74 -35.36
CA SER A 312 -88.29 26.42 -35.09
C SER A 312 -86.90 26.25 -35.72
N GLU A 313 -86.66 26.78 -36.93
CA GLU A 313 -85.35 26.82 -37.56
C GLU A 313 -84.35 27.68 -36.75
N LEU A 314 -84.74 28.88 -36.32
CA LEU A 314 -83.92 29.74 -35.45
C LEU A 314 -83.65 29.12 -34.08
N ASN A 315 -84.63 28.42 -33.49
CA ASN A 315 -84.42 27.71 -32.22
C ASN A 315 -83.46 26.52 -32.38
N MET A 316 -83.52 25.83 -33.52
CA MET A 316 -82.59 24.73 -33.82
C MET A 316 -81.18 25.26 -34.07
N GLU A 317 -81.05 26.40 -34.77
CA GLU A 317 -79.77 27.07 -34.97
C GLU A 317 -79.20 27.62 -33.66
N LEU A 318 -80.03 28.24 -32.81
CA LEU A 318 -79.64 28.65 -31.47
C LEU A 318 -79.17 27.46 -30.63
N HIS A 319 -79.88 26.34 -30.66
CA HIS A 319 -79.50 25.14 -29.93
C HIS A 319 -78.19 24.53 -30.44
N ASN A 320 -77.98 24.51 -31.75
CA ASN A 320 -76.72 24.06 -32.35
C ASN A 320 -75.56 24.99 -31.99
N MET A 321 -75.77 26.31 -32.00
CA MET A 321 -74.77 27.30 -31.60
C MET A 321 -74.47 27.21 -30.09
N GLU A 322 -75.48 26.99 -29.26
CA GLU A 322 -75.30 26.81 -27.82
C GLU A 322 -74.53 25.51 -27.52
N THR A 323 -74.81 24.43 -28.26
CA THR A 323 -74.12 23.15 -28.12
C THR A 323 -72.66 23.24 -28.57
N THR A 324 -72.38 23.88 -29.71
CA THR A 324 -71.01 24.10 -30.20
C THR A 324 -70.20 24.97 -29.25
N LEU A 325 -70.78 26.07 -28.74
CA LEU A 325 -70.14 26.95 -27.78
C LEU A 325 -69.91 26.25 -26.43
N SER A 326 -70.82 25.37 -26.00
CA SER A 326 -70.64 24.51 -24.83
C SER A 326 -69.47 23.53 -25.02
N ASN A 327 -69.37 22.88 -26.19
CA ASN A 327 -68.29 21.96 -26.51
C ASN A 327 -66.93 22.69 -26.58
N GLU A 328 -66.87 23.88 -27.17
CA GLU A 328 -65.65 24.70 -27.20
C GLU A 328 -65.23 25.12 -25.79
N ARG A 329 -66.18 25.54 -24.95
CA ARG A 329 -65.92 25.84 -23.53
C ARG A 329 -65.35 24.63 -22.79
N GLU A 330 -65.90 23.44 -23.02
CA GLU A 330 -65.40 22.21 -22.40
C GLU A 330 -63.99 21.86 -22.91
N GLN A 331 -63.72 22.01 -24.20
CA GLN A 331 -62.39 21.82 -24.78
C GLN A 331 -61.37 22.79 -24.18
N HIS A 332 -61.71 24.08 -24.07
CA HIS A 332 -60.84 25.08 -23.45
C HIS A 332 -60.62 24.81 -21.95
N LEU A 333 -61.65 24.39 -21.22
CA LEU A 333 -61.51 23.97 -19.82
C LEU A 333 -60.56 22.78 -19.68
N ASN A 334 -60.65 21.79 -20.58
CA ASN A 334 -59.77 20.64 -20.58
C ASN A 334 -58.33 21.02 -20.94
N GLU A 335 -58.13 21.95 -21.88
CA GLU A 335 -56.81 22.45 -22.24
C GLU A 335 -56.18 23.27 -21.09
N ILE A 336 -56.96 24.11 -20.43
CA ILE A 336 -56.54 24.85 -19.22
C ILE A 336 -56.15 23.86 -18.11
N LYS A 337 -56.90 22.77 -17.92
CA LYS A 337 -56.54 21.73 -16.94
C LYS A 337 -55.22 21.04 -17.29
N LYS A 338 -54.99 20.69 -18.56
CA LYS A 338 -53.72 20.09 -19.01
C LYS A 338 -52.54 21.04 -18.83
N LEU A 339 -52.69 22.30 -19.22
CA LEU A 339 -51.66 23.32 -19.08
C LEU A 339 -51.32 23.58 -17.60
N ASN A 340 -52.32 23.63 -16.72
CA ASN A 340 -52.09 23.74 -15.28
C ASN A 340 -51.38 22.52 -14.69
N ALA A 341 -51.72 21.31 -15.14
CA ALA A 341 -51.03 20.10 -14.71
C ALA A 341 -49.55 20.11 -15.13
N LEU A 342 -49.27 20.50 -16.38
CA LEU A 342 -47.91 20.63 -16.90
C LEU A 342 -47.12 21.73 -16.16
N LEU A 343 -47.77 22.87 -15.87
CA LEU A 343 -47.15 23.95 -15.10
C LEU A 343 -46.76 23.49 -13.70
N ASN A 344 -47.66 22.79 -13.01
CA ASN A 344 -47.39 22.25 -11.68
C ASN A 344 -46.25 21.21 -11.70
N GLU A 345 -46.22 20.33 -12.70
CA GLU A 345 -45.11 19.37 -12.88
C GLU A 345 -43.75 20.08 -13.08
N LYS A 346 -43.73 21.16 -13.89
CA LYS A 346 -42.54 21.96 -14.10
C LYS A 346 -42.12 22.72 -12.83
N ASP A 347 -43.07 23.24 -12.07
CA ASP A 347 -42.81 23.90 -10.80
C ASP A 347 -42.24 22.92 -9.76
N THR A 348 -42.78 21.70 -9.68
CA THR A 348 -42.22 20.66 -8.80
C THR A 348 -40.80 20.26 -9.21
N ALA A 349 -40.55 20.09 -10.51
CA ALA A 349 -39.22 19.77 -11.02
C ALA A 349 -38.22 20.92 -10.78
N LEU A 350 -38.66 22.18 -10.87
CA LEU A 350 -37.83 23.34 -10.55
C LEU A 350 -37.49 23.43 -9.07
N VAL A 351 -38.44 23.13 -8.18
CA VAL A 351 -38.20 23.08 -6.73
C VAL A 351 -37.21 21.96 -6.39
N GLU A 352 -37.35 20.79 -7.00
CA GLU A 352 -36.44 19.65 -6.82
C GLU A 352 -35.02 19.97 -7.31
N MET A 353 -34.88 20.51 -8.53
CA MET A 353 -33.58 20.97 -9.05
C MET A 353 -32.94 22.06 -8.19
N ARG A 354 -33.72 22.99 -7.63
CA ARG A 354 -33.22 24.01 -6.70
C ARG A 354 -32.75 23.40 -5.39
N LYS A 355 -33.46 22.40 -4.88
CA LYS A 355 -33.08 21.65 -3.68
C LYS A 355 -31.79 20.88 -3.91
N GLU A 356 -31.67 20.16 -5.02
CA GLU A 356 -30.43 19.50 -5.42
C GLU A 356 -29.26 20.48 -5.56
N LEU A 357 -29.50 21.67 -6.12
CA LEU A 357 -28.48 22.71 -6.24
C LEU A 357 -28.04 23.27 -4.87
N GLN A 358 -28.94 23.34 -3.90
CA GLN A 358 -28.63 23.77 -2.52
C GLN A 358 -27.94 22.67 -1.71
N GLU A 359 -28.25 21.40 -1.98
CA GLU A 359 -27.62 20.24 -1.33
C GLU A 359 -26.22 19.96 -1.88
N ARG A 360 -25.86 20.51 -3.05
CA ARG A 360 -24.50 20.41 -3.59
C ARG A 360 -23.50 21.09 -2.65
N PRO A 361 -22.41 20.41 -2.27
CA PRO A 361 -21.34 20.99 -1.48
C PRO A 361 -20.83 22.29 -2.15
N THR A 362 -20.76 23.37 -1.38
CA THR A 362 -20.20 24.63 -1.86
C THR A 362 -18.74 24.42 -2.27
N ALA A 363 -18.27 25.12 -3.31
CA ALA A 363 -16.90 25.02 -3.79
C ALA A 363 -15.85 25.19 -2.68
N LYS A 364 -16.14 26.07 -1.70
CA LYS A 364 -15.31 26.24 -0.50
C LYS A 364 -15.25 24.98 0.38
N LEU A 365 -16.38 24.29 0.59
CA LEU A 365 -16.41 23.05 1.36
C LEU A 365 -15.66 21.92 0.62
N VAL A 366 -15.79 21.86 -0.70
CA VAL A 366 -15.03 20.91 -1.53
C VAL A 366 -13.53 21.20 -1.46
N ASP A 367 -13.13 22.48 -1.54
CA ASP A 367 -11.72 22.88 -1.39
C ASP A 367 -11.18 22.60 0.01
N ASP A 368 -11.98 22.86 1.06
CA ASP A 368 -11.61 22.56 2.44
C ASP A 368 -11.51 21.06 2.71
N LEU A 369 -12.40 20.25 2.11
CA LEU A 369 -12.32 18.79 2.16
C LEU A 369 -11.10 18.28 1.39
N HIS A 370 -10.81 18.82 0.20
CA HIS A 370 -9.60 18.47 -0.55
C HIS A 370 -8.32 18.83 0.23
N LYS A 371 -8.29 20.00 0.88
CA LYS A 371 -7.18 20.39 1.76
C LYS A 371 -7.06 19.46 2.96
N LYS A 372 -8.17 19.12 3.63
CA LYS A 372 -8.17 18.15 4.74
C LYS A 372 -7.71 16.76 4.31
N VAL A 373 -8.14 16.30 3.14
CA VAL A 373 -7.71 15.02 2.56
C VAL A 373 -6.22 15.06 2.21
N LYS A 374 -5.72 16.14 1.61
CA LYS A 374 -4.28 16.31 1.34
C LYS A 374 -3.45 16.31 2.62
N ILE A 375 -3.89 17.01 3.68
CA ILE A 375 -3.21 17.03 4.99
C ILE A 375 -3.23 15.63 5.61
N LEU A 376 -4.37 14.92 5.60
CA LEU A 376 -4.47 13.56 6.12
C LEU A 376 -3.62 12.57 5.31
N GLN A 377 -3.53 12.75 3.99
CA GLN A 377 -2.67 11.95 3.14
C GLN A 377 -1.19 12.22 3.44
N ALA A 378 -0.82 13.47 3.71
CA ALA A 378 0.54 13.82 4.06
C ALA A 378 0.96 13.28 5.45
N VAL A 379 0.07 13.41 6.45
CA VAL A 379 0.26 12.90 7.82
C VAL A 379 0.21 11.38 7.89
N GLY A 380 -0.62 10.74 7.06
CA GLY A 380 -0.79 9.29 7.03
C GLY A 380 0.27 8.55 6.21
N TYR A 381 0.87 9.19 5.19
CA TYR A 381 1.75 8.52 4.24
C TYR A 381 3.18 9.06 4.15
N ASN A 382 3.56 10.14 4.85
CA ASN A 382 4.93 10.69 4.83
C ASN A 382 5.54 10.77 3.41
N SER A 383 4.72 11.09 2.42
CA SER A 383 5.09 11.05 1.00
C SER A 383 4.41 12.19 0.26
N ILE A 384 4.90 13.41 0.43
CA ILE A 384 4.62 14.50 -0.50
C ILE A 384 5.91 15.33 -0.66
N GLU A 385 6.22 15.65 -1.91
CA GLU A 385 7.29 16.57 -2.33
C GLU A 385 7.08 17.95 -1.68
N ALA A 386 8.15 18.54 -1.15
CA ALA A 386 8.09 19.74 -0.30
C ALA A 386 7.41 20.97 -0.96
N GLU A 387 7.28 20.99 -2.28
CA GLU A 387 6.68 22.11 -3.05
C GLU A 387 5.14 22.12 -3.01
N ASP A 388 4.49 20.95 -2.87
CA ASP A 388 3.02 20.85 -2.76
C ASP A 388 2.50 21.09 -1.32
N TRP A 389 3.41 21.08 -0.34
CA TRP A 389 3.13 21.35 1.07
C TRP A 389 2.91 22.84 1.36
N GLU A 390 3.68 23.74 0.74
CA GLU A 390 3.55 25.19 0.96
C GLU A 390 2.26 25.77 0.36
N LEU A 391 1.75 25.18 -0.71
CA LEU A 391 0.53 25.65 -1.38
C LEU A 391 -0.75 25.26 -0.62
N ALA A 392 -0.72 24.16 0.14
CA ALA A 392 -1.86 23.66 0.90
C ALA A 392 -2.02 24.33 2.28
N THR A 393 -0.97 24.98 2.80
CA THR A 393 -0.84 25.45 4.20
C THR A 393 -0.97 26.96 4.35
N SER A 394 -1.33 27.69 3.30
CA SER A 394 -1.37 29.16 3.28
C SER A 394 -2.55 29.82 4.05
N GLY A 395 -3.20 29.12 4.98
CA GLY A 395 -4.30 29.63 5.80
C GLY A 395 -3.95 29.65 7.29
N GLU A 396 -4.04 30.82 7.94
CA GLU A 396 -3.61 31.05 9.34
C GLU A 396 -4.24 30.08 10.37
N GLU A 397 -5.52 29.72 10.21
CA GLU A 397 -6.19 28.77 11.12
C GLU A 397 -5.77 27.32 10.88
N MET A 398 -5.38 26.98 9.64
CA MET A 398 -4.98 25.64 9.24
C MET A 398 -3.54 25.33 9.67
N SER A 399 -2.65 26.33 9.59
CA SER A 399 -1.27 26.25 10.07
C SER A 399 -1.18 25.97 11.59
N LYS A 400 -2.11 26.48 12.39
CA LYS A 400 -2.17 26.23 13.84
C LYS A 400 -2.64 24.82 14.18
N LEU A 401 -3.63 24.29 13.44
CA LEU A 401 -4.09 22.91 13.62
C LEU A 401 -3.01 21.91 13.15
N GLU A 402 -2.31 22.25 12.08
CA GLU A 402 -1.19 21.50 11.52
C GLU A 402 0.00 21.45 12.49
N SER A 403 0.40 22.58 13.07
CA SER A 403 1.50 22.59 14.05
C SER A 403 1.17 21.71 15.26
N LEU A 404 -0.11 21.72 15.68
CA LEU A 404 -0.58 20.96 16.83
C LEU A 404 -0.69 19.46 16.52
N LEU A 405 -1.03 19.10 15.27
CA LEU A 405 -1.03 17.72 14.79
C LEU A 405 0.39 17.17 14.59
N LEU A 406 1.32 17.97 14.04
CA LEU A 406 2.73 17.60 13.90
C LEU A 406 3.41 17.44 15.27
N ASP A 407 3.14 18.34 16.20
CA ASP A 407 3.67 18.25 17.57
C ASP A 407 3.12 17.02 18.30
N LYS A 408 1.82 16.74 18.15
CA LYS A 408 1.20 15.53 18.70
C LYS A 408 1.70 14.25 18.05
N ASN A 409 1.96 14.26 16.73
CA ASN A 409 2.54 13.12 16.02
C ASN A 409 3.98 12.86 16.47
N ARG A 410 4.83 13.90 16.53
CA ARG A 410 6.20 13.78 17.08
C ARG A 410 6.21 13.29 18.52
N LYS A 411 5.27 13.74 19.35
CA LYS A 411 5.11 13.27 20.73
C LYS A 411 4.69 11.81 20.79
N MET A 412 3.73 11.40 19.96
CA MET A 412 3.32 9.99 19.84
C MET A 412 4.46 9.11 19.33
N GLU A 413 5.23 9.55 18.34
CA GLU A 413 6.43 8.86 17.86
C GLU A 413 7.50 8.73 18.95
N HIS A 414 7.70 9.78 19.76
CA HIS A 414 8.60 9.75 20.90
C HIS A 414 8.12 8.78 22.00
N GLU A 415 6.82 8.79 22.33
CA GLU A 415 6.24 7.86 23.29
C GLU A 415 6.32 6.41 22.78
N LEU A 416 6.08 6.18 21.49
CA LEU A 416 6.18 4.86 20.85
C LEU A 416 7.63 4.35 20.83
N THR A 417 8.60 5.22 20.53
CA THR A 417 10.03 4.85 20.62
C THR A 417 10.45 4.57 22.07
N GLN A 418 10.02 5.37 23.05
CA GLN A 418 10.27 5.07 24.47
C GLN A 418 9.64 3.74 24.90
N LEU A 419 8.41 3.45 24.48
CA LEU A 419 7.74 2.18 24.79
C LEU A 419 8.44 1.00 24.11
N LYS A 420 8.93 1.16 22.87
CA LYS A 420 9.75 0.14 22.19
C LYS A 420 11.05 -0.15 22.94
N VAL A 421 11.75 0.89 23.41
CA VAL A 421 12.96 0.72 24.22
C VAL A 421 12.62 -0.02 25.52
N LYS A 422 11.59 0.39 26.24
CA LYS A 422 11.13 -0.31 27.46
C LYS A 422 10.74 -1.77 27.21
N ILE A 423 10.09 -2.07 26.08
CA ILE A 423 9.76 -3.45 25.69
C ILE A 423 11.04 -4.24 25.44
N SER A 424 12.03 -3.67 24.73
CA SER A 424 13.32 -4.34 24.48
C SER A 424 14.10 -4.60 25.78
N GLU A 425 14.11 -3.64 26.71
CA GLU A 425 14.71 -3.81 28.03
C GLU A 425 14.00 -4.92 28.82
N LYS A 426 12.67 -4.93 28.85
CA LYS A 426 11.88 -5.97 29.52
C LYS A 426 12.07 -7.35 28.88
N ALA A 427 12.18 -7.43 27.56
CA ALA A 427 12.48 -8.67 26.85
C ALA A 427 13.88 -9.20 27.22
N SER A 428 14.90 -8.33 27.26
CA SER A 428 16.25 -8.73 27.69
C SER A 428 16.30 -9.22 29.15
N LEU A 429 15.51 -8.61 30.03
CA LEU A 429 15.39 -9.05 31.42
C LEU A 429 14.65 -10.38 31.54
N LEU A 430 13.65 -10.62 30.70
CA LEU A 430 12.93 -11.89 30.64
C LEU A 430 13.86 -13.01 30.16
N GLU A 431 14.60 -12.79 29.08
CA GLU A 431 15.58 -13.74 28.55
C GLU A 431 16.68 -14.07 29.58
N ALA A 432 17.18 -13.05 30.30
CA ALA A 432 18.13 -13.26 31.38
C ALA A 432 17.54 -14.06 32.56
N ALA A 433 16.25 -13.88 32.88
CA ALA A 433 15.56 -14.64 33.91
C ALA A 433 15.29 -16.09 33.47
N GLU A 434 14.88 -16.31 32.23
CA GLU A 434 14.71 -17.63 31.62
C GLU A 434 16.04 -18.41 31.58
N GLY A 435 17.14 -17.74 31.24
CA GLY A 435 18.48 -18.31 31.32
C GLY A 435 18.86 -18.76 32.73
N LYS A 436 18.56 -17.95 33.75
CA LYS A 436 18.76 -18.33 35.17
C LYS A 436 17.87 -19.50 35.59
N ILE A 437 16.62 -19.54 35.13
CA ILE A 437 15.72 -20.67 35.40
C ILE A 437 16.30 -21.94 34.78
N SER A 438 16.75 -21.89 33.52
CA SER A 438 17.38 -23.03 32.86
C SER A 438 18.63 -23.51 33.60
N GLU A 439 19.50 -22.60 34.06
CA GLU A 439 20.68 -22.96 34.84
C GLU A 439 20.33 -23.61 36.19
N LEU A 440 19.33 -23.05 36.90
CA LEU A 440 18.85 -23.61 38.15
C LEU A 440 18.18 -24.98 37.94
N THR A 441 17.40 -25.16 36.89
CA THR A 441 16.81 -26.45 36.52
C THR A 441 17.89 -27.47 36.20
N ALA A 442 18.94 -27.10 35.46
CA ALA A 442 20.08 -27.99 35.19
C ALA A 442 20.80 -28.41 36.48
N LYS A 443 20.99 -27.48 37.43
CA LYS A 443 21.56 -27.79 38.75
C LYS A 443 20.65 -28.71 39.57
N VAL A 444 19.33 -28.51 39.52
CA VAL A 444 18.36 -29.41 40.18
C VAL A 444 18.42 -30.80 39.57
N ASP A 445 18.49 -30.93 38.24
CA ASP A 445 18.61 -32.23 37.57
C ASP A 445 19.93 -32.94 37.91
N GLU A 446 21.04 -32.20 38.00
CA GLU A 446 22.34 -32.73 38.43
C GLU A 446 22.29 -33.21 39.89
N GLN A 447 21.68 -32.42 40.78
CA GLN A 447 21.47 -32.79 42.17
C GLN A 447 20.56 -34.02 42.29
N GLN A 448 19.46 -34.10 41.54
CA GLN A 448 18.57 -35.27 41.51
C GLN A 448 19.32 -36.52 41.04
N LYS A 449 20.14 -36.42 39.99
CA LYS A 449 20.98 -37.53 39.52
C LYS A 449 22.03 -37.95 40.55
N LEU A 450 22.62 -37.00 41.27
CA LEU A 450 23.56 -37.29 42.34
C LEU A 450 22.86 -37.98 43.52
N ILE A 451 21.70 -37.47 43.93
CA ILE A 451 20.87 -38.09 44.99
C ILE A 451 20.51 -39.51 44.57
N ALA A 452 20.02 -39.73 43.35
CA ALA A 452 19.69 -41.08 42.86
C ALA A 452 20.90 -42.03 42.85
N LYS A 453 22.10 -41.54 42.52
CA LYS A 453 23.34 -42.33 42.63
C LYS A 453 23.69 -42.64 44.08
N LEU A 454 23.57 -41.66 44.98
CA LEU A 454 23.82 -41.86 46.41
C LEU A 454 22.79 -42.83 47.03
N GLU A 455 21.53 -42.77 46.61
CA GLU A 455 20.47 -43.71 47.01
C GLU A 455 20.78 -45.13 46.51
N ASP A 456 21.22 -45.28 45.25
CA ASP A 456 21.64 -46.57 44.68
C ASP A 456 22.91 -47.12 45.37
N ASP A 457 23.88 -46.25 45.70
CA ASP A 457 25.08 -46.61 46.45
C ASP A 457 24.76 -46.98 47.91
N ILE A 458 23.80 -46.31 48.55
CA ILE A 458 23.27 -46.68 49.87
C ILE A 458 22.56 -48.04 49.77
N LEU A 459 21.71 -48.26 48.77
CA LEU A 459 21.05 -49.55 48.53
C LEU A 459 22.05 -50.69 48.31
N LYS A 460 23.12 -50.44 47.53
CA LYS A 460 24.22 -51.39 47.32
C LYS A 460 25.06 -51.62 48.58
N GLY A 461 25.26 -50.58 49.39
CA GLY A 461 25.90 -50.67 50.71
C GLY A 461 25.07 -51.44 51.74
N TYR A 462 23.74 -51.32 51.69
CA TYR A 462 22.81 -52.05 52.56
C TYR A 462 22.75 -53.55 52.22
N ASN A 463 22.93 -53.93 50.95
CA ASN A 463 23.02 -55.34 50.55
C ASN A 463 24.32 -56.04 51.01
N SER A 464 25.29 -55.31 51.58
CA SER A 464 26.53 -55.87 52.14
C SER A 464 26.52 -56.02 53.66
N THR A 465 25.41 -55.66 54.33
CA THR A 465 25.33 -55.70 55.81
C THR A 465 24.02 -56.31 56.31
N GLU A 466 23.65 -57.50 55.84
CA GLU A 466 22.71 -58.33 56.58
C GLU A 466 23.39 -58.88 57.86
N ARG A 467 23.19 -58.17 58.98
CA ARG A 467 22.88 -58.74 60.31
C ARG A 467 22.78 -57.63 61.37
N LYS A 468 21.60 -57.02 61.51
CA LYS A 468 20.91 -56.71 62.78
C LYS A 468 19.90 -55.57 62.60
N GLY A 469 18.69 -55.79 63.14
CA GLY A 469 17.78 -54.73 63.60
C GLY A 469 16.70 -54.36 62.59
N SER A 470 15.73 -55.24 62.32
CA SER A 470 14.37 -55.11 62.91
C SER A 470 14.28 -54.30 64.21
N LEU A 471 13.28 -53.39 64.25
CA LEU A 471 12.83 -52.50 65.35
C LEU A 471 13.26 -51.02 65.28
N LEU A 472 12.51 -50.21 64.51
CA LEU A 472 11.93 -48.93 64.95
C LEU A 472 11.05 -48.37 63.82
N ASN A 473 9.75 -48.65 63.84
CA ASN A 473 8.65 -47.74 64.19
C ASN A 473 8.53 -46.54 63.23
N ASP A 474 7.49 -46.50 62.38
CA ASP A 474 6.11 -46.14 62.73
C ASP A 474 5.93 -44.62 62.84
N TRP A 475 5.48 -44.01 61.75
CA TRP A 475 4.51 -42.92 61.78
C TRP A 475 3.61 -43.06 60.55
N ASP A 476 2.50 -43.73 60.84
CA ASP A 476 1.28 -43.85 60.08
C ASP A 476 0.74 -42.50 59.58
N LEU A 477 0.29 -42.47 58.32
CA LEU A 477 -0.78 -41.60 57.83
C LEU A 477 -1.46 -42.30 56.65
N GLN A 478 -2.27 -43.31 56.99
CA GLN A 478 -3.55 -43.60 56.32
C GLN A 478 -4.33 -42.27 56.15
N GLU A 479 -5.04 -42.00 55.05
CA GLU A 479 -6.17 -42.80 54.58
C GLU A 479 -6.50 -42.44 53.12
N ILE A 480 -6.26 -43.38 52.21
CA ILE A 480 -7.12 -43.70 51.07
C ILE A 480 -8.40 -44.28 51.69
N GLY A 481 -9.63 -43.94 51.37
CA GLY A 481 -10.23 -43.32 50.20
C GLY A 481 -11.69 -43.81 50.15
N SER A 482 -12.48 -43.23 49.26
CA SER A 482 -13.66 -43.84 48.63
C SER A 482 -14.77 -44.44 49.52
N SER A 483 -15.94 -43.84 49.43
CA SER A 483 -17.18 -44.62 49.50
C SER A 483 -18.27 -43.96 48.67
N GLU A 484 -18.69 -44.63 47.60
CA GLU A 484 -20.08 -45.05 47.50
C GLU A 484 -20.12 -46.50 47.00
N VAL A 485 -21.00 -47.25 47.67
CA VAL A 485 -21.11 -48.69 47.80
C VAL A 485 -22.30 -49.17 46.99
N SER A 486 -22.19 -50.38 46.41
CA SER A 486 -23.36 -51.19 46.04
C SER A 486 -23.56 -52.29 47.07
N GLU A 487 -24.81 -52.36 47.52
CA GLU A 487 -25.54 -53.52 48.08
C GLU A 487 -25.13 -54.09 49.46
N GLY A 488 -26.06 -53.92 50.41
CA GLY A 488 -26.84 -55.09 50.82
C GLY A 488 -26.85 -55.41 52.32
N ALA A 489 -28.08 -55.50 52.84
CA ALA A 489 -28.55 -56.26 54.01
C ALA A 489 -28.71 -55.53 55.37
N ASP A 490 -29.99 -55.31 55.70
CA ASP A 490 -30.68 -55.65 56.96
C ASP A 490 -30.02 -55.32 58.31
N HIS A 491 -30.62 -54.43 59.12
CA HIS A 491 -31.81 -54.70 59.94
C HIS A 491 -32.12 -53.50 60.89
N ARG A 492 -33.37 -53.03 60.84
CA ARG A 492 -34.24 -52.38 61.87
C ARG A 492 -33.61 -51.77 63.15
N LEU A 493 -33.95 -50.51 63.47
CA LEU A 493 -35.00 -50.10 64.45
C LEU A 493 -34.96 -48.58 64.78
N ILE A 494 -36.05 -47.88 64.40
CA ILE A 494 -36.88 -46.94 65.19
C ILE A 494 -36.31 -45.61 65.77
N ALA A 495 -36.99 -44.54 65.34
CA ALA A 495 -37.38 -43.27 66.00
C ALA A 495 -36.42 -42.07 66.04
N SER A 496 -36.71 -41.06 65.18
CA SER A 496 -37.15 -39.70 65.58
C SER A 496 -37.12 -38.77 64.35
N ASP A 497 -38.19 -38.77 63.54
CA ASP A 497 -38.19 -38.19 62.19
C ASP A 497 -39.07 -36.93 62.03
N GLN A 498 -39.06 -36.01 63.00
CA GLN A 498 -39.90 -34.80 62.87
C GLN A 498 -39.16 -33.46 62.95
N ASP A 499 -38.03 -33.35 63.66
CA ASP A 499 -37.29 -32.06 63.76
C ASP A 499 -36.06 -31.97 62.84
N GLN A 500 -35.49 -33.10 62.39
CA GLN A 500 -34.34 -33.09 61.47
C GLN A 500 -34.75 -32.76 60.02
N SER A 501 -35.97 -33.09 59.60
CA SER A 501 -36.47 -32.82 58.24
C SER A 501 -36.56 -31.32 57.93
N SER A 502 -36.85 -30.47 58.92
CA SER A 502 -36.94 -29.02 58.75
C SER A 502 -35.55 -28.38 58.60
N MET A 503 -34.60 -28.75 59.47
CA MET A 503 -33.23 -28.22 59.42
C MET A 503 -32.46 -28.71 58.19
N LEU A 504 -32.62 -29.98 57.81
CA LEU A 504 -32.06 -30.53 56.58
C LEU A 504 -32.65 -29.86 55.33
N LYS A 505 -33.93 -29.52 55.30
CA LYS A 505 -34.52 -28.75 54.18
C LYS A 505 -33.94 -27.35 54.06
N VAL A 506 -33.70 -26.65 55.17
CA VAL A 506 -33.07 -25.32 55.15
C VAL A 506 -31.62 -25.41 54.70
N ILE A 507 -30.85 -26.40 55.17
CA ILE A 507 -29.46 -26.62 54.77
C ILE A 507 -29.38 -27.06 53.30
N CYS A 508 -30.27 -27.93 52.83
CA CYS A 508 -30.38 -28.30 51.42
C CYS A 508 -30.73 -27.08 50.56
N ASN A 509 -31.71 -26.28 50.95
CA ASN A 509 -32.05 -25.04 50.22
C ASN A 509 -30.90 -24.02 50.20
N GLN A 510 -30.14 -23.89 51.29
CA GLN A 510 -28.95 -23.03 51.31
C GLN A 510 -27.85 -23.58 50.41
N ARG A 511 -27.53 -24.87 50.52
CA ARG A 511 -26.55 -25.55 49.67
C ARG A 511 -26.91 -25.44 48.19
N ASP A 512 -28.18 -25.61 47.86
CA ASP A 512 -28.66 -25.55 46.49
C ASP A 512 -28.61 -24.10 45.97
N ARG A 513 -28.89 -23.09 46.81
CA ARG A 513 -28.64 -21.68 46.47
C ARG A 513 -27.15 -21.39 46.22
N PHE A 514 -26.25 -21.95 47.02
CA PHE A 514 -24.80 -21.79 46.81
C PHE A 514 -24.34 -22.48 45.54
N ARG A 515 -24.84 -23.69 45.24
CA ARG A 515 -24.55 -24.40 43.98
C ARG A 515 -25.09 -23.66 42.76
N THR A 516 -26.24 -23.01 42.87
CA THR A 516 -26.79 -22.18 41.78
C THR A 516 -25.91 -20.95 41.56
N ARG A 517 -25.51 -20.24 42.61
CA ARG A 517 -24.58 -19.10 42.49
C ARG A 517 -23.20 -19.49 41.95
N LEU A 518 -22.70 -20.67 42.30
CA LEU A 518 -21.43 -21.18 41.79
C LEU A 518 -21.53 -21.49 40.30
N ARG A 519 -22.63 -22.12 39.85
CA ARG A 519 -22.90 -22.34 38.42
C ARG A 519 -23.05 -21.04 37.65
N GLU A 520 -23.79 -20.07 38.18
CA GLU A 520 -23.90 -18.74 37.56
C GLU A 520 -22.54 -18.05 37.45
N ALA A 521 -21.68 -18.15 38.47
CA ALA A 521 -20.32 -17.60 38.44
C ALA A 521 -19.41 -18.34 37.43
N GLU A 522 -19.51 -19.66 37.35
CA GLU A 522 -18.79 -20.48 36.36
C GLU A 522 -19.25 -20.17 34.92
N GLU A 523 -20.55 -19.99 34.69
CA GLU A 523 -21.10 -19.59 33.39
C GLU A 523 -20.61 -18.20 32.97
N VAL A 524 -20.58 -17.24 33.89
CA VAL A 524 -20.02 -15.91 33.63
C VAL A 524 -18.51 -15.99 33.34
N CYS A 525 -17.76 -16.81 34.06
CA CYS A 525 -16.32 -17.02 33.84
C CYS A 525 -16.04 -17.68 32.48
N ASN A 526 -16.83 -18.68 32.10
CA ASN A 526 -16.71 -19.32 30.79
C ASN A 526 -17.06 -18.33 29.66
N PHE A 527 -18.12 -17.54 29.84
CA PHE A 527 -18.50 -16.51 28.88
C PHE A 527 -17.44 -15.41 28.70
N THR A 528 -16.79 -14.97 29.78
CA THR A 528 -15.68 -14.00 29.69
C THR A 528 -14.44 -14.63 29.06
N THR A 529 -14.15 -15.90 29.34
CA THR A 529 -13.05 -16.65 28.72
C THR A 529 -13.25 -16.81 27.22
N ASP A 530 -14.47 -17.12 26.77
CA ASP A 530 -14.77 -17.25 25.34
C ASP A 530 -14.78 -15.91 24.61
N LYS A 531 -15.23 -14.83 25.27
CA LYS A 531 -15.02 -13.47 24.75
C LYS A 531 -13.54 -13.14 24.61
N LEU A 532 -12.71 -13.51 25.59
CA LEU A 532 -11.27 -13.25 25.54
C LEU A 532 -10.63 -13.99 24.36
N LYS A 533 -10.96 -15.27 24.15
CA LYS A 533 -10.52 -16.04 22.97
C LYS A 533 -10.95 -15.38 21.65
N LEU A 534 -12.18 -14.89 21.58
CA LEU A 534 -12.69 -14.18 20.40
C LEU A 534 -11.89 -12.90 20.14
N TYR A 535 -11.58 -12.12 21.18
CA TYR A 535 -10.76 -10.92 21.06
C TYR A 535 -9.31 -11.25 20.66
N THR A 536 -8.73 -12.32 21.19
CA THR A 536 -7.39 -12.80 20.79
C THR A 536 -7.38 -13.19 19.31
N LEU A 537 -8.36 -13.97 18.86
CA LEU A 537 -8.48 -14.36 17.44
C LEU A 537 -8.69 -13.14 16.53
N PHE A 538 -9.49 -12.17 16.96
CA PHE A 538 -9.70 -10.93 16.22
C PHE A 538 -8.41 -10.10 16.14
N PHE A 539 -7.64 -10.05 17.23
CA PHE A 539 -6.36 -9.35 17.28
C PHE A 539 -5.30 -10.02 16.39
N GLU A 540 -5.21 -11.35 16.37
CA GLU A 540 -4.32 -12.07 15.46
C GLU A 540 -4.72 -11.85 14.00
N LEU A 541 -6.01 -11.89 13.68
CA LEU A 541 -6.50 -11.60 12.33
C LEU A 541 -6.15 -10.16 11.91
N PHE A 542 -6.30 -9.20 12.83
CA PHE A 542 -5.92 -7.81 12.59
C PHE A 542 -4.42 -7.64 12.37
N LEU A 543 -3.58 -8.36 13.14
CA LEU A 543 -2.12 -8.37 12.96
C LEU A 543 -1.72 -8.96 11.60
N ILE A 544 -2.32 -10.08 11.20
CA ILE A 544 -2.08 -10.70 9.90
C ILE A 544 -2.47 -9.74 8.77
N TYR A 545 -3.62 -9.08 8.89
CA TYR A 545 -4.10 -8.12 7.90
C TYR A 545 -3.19 -6.88 7.80
N SER A 546 -2.78 -6.32 8.95
CA SER A 546 -1.81 -5.22 8.99
C SER A 546 -0.47 -5.60 8.38
N CYS A 547 0.03 -6.82 8.65
CA CYS A 547 1.26 -7.33 8.06
C CYS A 547 1.15 -7.45 6.54
N HIS A 548 0.03 -7.98 6.04
CA HIS A 548 -0.24 -8.06 4.60
C HIS A 548 -0.26 -6.68 3.93
N ILE A 549 -0.95 -5.70 4.52
CA ILE A 549 -0.97 -4.32 4.01
C ILE A 549 0.44 -3.72 4.00
N TYR A 550 1.21 -3.91 5.08
CA TYR A 550 2.58 -3.39 5.17
C TYR A 550 3.49 -3.96 4.07
N GLN A 551 3.37 -5.27 3.80
CA GLN A 551 4.09 -5.94 2.73
C GLN A 551 3.73 -5.35 1.35
N GLN A 552 2.44 -5.11 1.09
CA GLN A 552 1.96 -4.51 -0.17
C GLN A 552 2.49 -3.08 -0.36
N VAL A 553 2.45 -2.27 0.70
CA VAL A 553 2.99 -0.90 0.67
C VAL A 553 4.49 -0.92 0.35
N ARG A 554 5.25 -1.85 0.96
CA ARG A 554 6.67 -2.01 0.68
C ARG A 554 6.93 -2.36 -0.78
N GLN A 555 6.20 -3.32 -1.34
CA GLN A 555 6.36 -3.71 -2.75
C GLN A 555 6.02 -2.57 -3.72
N LEU A 556 4.96 -1.80 -3.43
CA LEU A 556 4.62 -0.62 -4.22
C LEU A 556 5.72 0.44 -4.15
N LYS A 557 6.31 0.65 -2.98
CA LYS A 557 7.43 1.60 -2.80
C LYS A 557 8.67 1.19 -3.58
N GLU A 558 9.00 -0.10 -3.58
CA GLU A 558 10.11 -0.64 -4.39
C GLU A 558 9.84 -0.48 -5.90
N LYS A 559 8.60 -0.76 -6.36
CA LYS A 559 8.20 -0.52 -7.76
C LYS A 559 8.30 0.94 -8.19
N ILE A 560 7.84 1.88 -7.34
CA ILE A 560 7.96 3.31 -7.60
C ILE A 560 9.44 3.69 -7.70
N GLY A 561 10.29 3.19 -6.80
CA GLY A 561 11.73 3.43 -6.84
C GLY A 561 12.38 2.96 -8.15
N MET A 562 12.03 1.75 -8.62
CA MET A 562 12.53 1.24 -9.91
C MET A 562 12.06 2.09 -11.10
N LEU A 563 10.77 2.46 -11.14
CA LEU A 563 10.21 3.30 -12.21
C LEU A 563 10.86 4.69 -12.26
N THR A 564 11.16 5.29 -11.10
CA THR A 564 11.85 6.58 -11.03
C THR A 564 13.27 6.50 -11.60
N VAL A 565 14.00 5.43 -11.32
CA VAL A 565 15.35 5.21 -11.88
C VAL A 565 15.28 4.99 -13.40
N GLU A 566 14.31 4.21 -13.88
CA GLU A 566 14.10 3.98 -15.31
C GLU A 566 13.73 5.27 -16.05
N LEU A 567 12.91 6.13 -15.44
CA LEU A 567 12.55 7.45 -15.98
C LEU A 567 13.77 8.37 -16.09
N GLU A 568 14.63 8.44 -15.07
CA GLU A 568 15.86 9.24 -15.14
C GLU A 568 16.86 8.69 -16.16
N ASN A 569 17.00 7.36 -16.28
CA ASN A 569 17.81 6.74 -17.33
C ASN A 569 17.30 7.09 -18.72
N THR A 570 15.99 6.95 -18.95
CA THR A 570 15.35 7.28 -20.23
C THR A 570 15.52 8.77 -20.57
N LYS A 571 15.39 9.65 -19.57
CA LYS A 571 15.61 11.09 -19.71
C LYS A 571 17.07 11.40 -20.09
N ALA A 572 18.04 10.74 -19.47
CA ALA A 572 19.46 10.90 -19.82
C ALA A 572 19.75 10.42 -21.25
N ASP A 573 19.16 9.30 -21.66
CA ASP A 573 19.32 8.78 -23.01
C ASP A 573 18.62 9.66 -24.06
N ASN A 574 17.48 10.25 -23.75
CA ASN A 574 16.82 11.25 -24.60
C ASN A 574 17.70 12.51 -24.80
N VAL A 575 18.38 13.00 -23.76
CA VAL A 575 19.33 14.13 -23.89
C VAL A 575 20.51 13.75 -24.78
N LYS A 576 21.08 12.54 -24.63
CA LYS A 576 22.14 12.06 -25.52
C LYS A 576 21.67 11.90 -26.96
N LEU A 577 20.45 11.42 -27.17
CA LEU A 577 19.85 11.26 -28.49
C LEU A 577 19.66 12.62 -29.17
N TYR A 578 19.17 13.62 -28.43
CA TYR A 578 19.10 15.00 -28.90
C TYR A 578 20.48 15.51 -29.34
N GLY A 579 21.53 15.27 -28.53
CA GLY A 579 22.90 15.61 -28.89
C GLY A 579 23.40 14.94 -30.18
N LYS A 580 23.04 13.67 -30.41
CA LYS A 580 23.37 12.95 -31.66
C LYS A 580 22.63 13.52 -32.86
N ILE A 581 21.33 13.82 -32.71
CA ILE A 581 20.52 14.45 -33.77
C ILE A 581 21.13 15.79 -34.16
N ARG A 582 21.48 16.63 -33.18
CA ARG A 582 22.13 17.92 -33.41
C ARG A 582 23.48 17.76 -34.11
N TYR A 583 24.33 16.85 -33.65
CA TYR A 583 25.62 16.59 -34.28
C TYR A 583 25.48 16.17 -35.75
N VAL A 584 24.52 15.30 -36.07
CA VAL A 584 24.23 14.87 -37.45
C VAL A 584 23.66 16.03 -38.28
N GLN A 585 22.77 16.85 -37.71
CA GLN A 585 22.24 18.04 -38.37
C GLN A 585 23.34 19.05 -38.69
N ASP A 586 24.21 19.37 -37.73
CA ASP A 586 25.34 20.28 -37.91
C ASP A 586 26.33 19.76 -38.96
N TYR A 587 26.64 18.46 -38.96
CA TYR A 587 27.50 17.83 -39.97
C TYR A 587 26.86 17.80 -41.37
N SER A 588 25.53 17.67 -41.43
CA SER A 588 24.78 17.75 -42.69
C SER A 588 24.75 19.19 -43.25
N LEU A 589 24.68 20.19 -42.36
CA LEU A 589 24.74 21.62 -42.69
C LEU A 589 26.14 22.06 -43.15
N GLU A 590 27.19 21.48 -42.57
CA GLU A 590 28.58 21.70 -42.99
C GLU A 590 28.83 21.13 -44.39
N LYS A 591 28.24 19.97 -44.71
CA LYS A 591 28.29 19.38 -46.07
C LYS A 591 27.53 20.22 -47.12
N LEU A 592 26.47 20.92 -46.70
CA LEU A 592 25.66 21.80 -47.56
C LEU A 592 26.23 23.22 -47.72
N SER A 593 27.16 23.67 -46.87
CA SER A 593 27.80 25.00 -46.99
C SER A 593 28.89 25.10 -48.08
N SER A 594 29.12 24.04 -48.87
CA SER A 594 30.03 24.06 -50.02
C SER A 594 29.35 24.31 -51.38
N ARG A 595 28.03 24.59 -51.41
CA ARG A 595 27.30 25.06 -52.61
C ARG A 595 26.33 26.19 -52.24
N GLY A 596 26.33 27.25 -53.04
CA GLY A 596 25.65 28.53 -52.82
C GLY A 596 24.12 28.52 -52.66
N PRO A 597 23.48 29.72 -52.66
CA PRO A 597 22.42 30.08 -51.72
C PRO A 597 20.97 29.77 -52.17
N LYS A 598 20.05 29.86 -51.20
CA LYS A 598 18.57 29.73 -51.24
C LYS A 598 18.08 28.28 -51.13
N LYS A 599 16.97 27.96 -50.44
CA LYS A 599 15.70 28.66 -50.22
C LYS A 599 15.12 28.29 -48.86
N TYR A 600 14.31 29.21 -48.34
CA TYR A 600 13.26 28.96 -47.35
C TYR A 600 12.43 27.73 -47.76
N ALA A 601 12.40 26.74 -46.89
CA ALA A 601 11.33 25.74 -46.83
C ALA A 601 10.68 25.90 -45.46
N GLU A 602 9.48 26.46 -45.46
CA GLU A 602 8.52 26.33 -44.37
C GLU A 602 8.21 24.84 -44.20
N ASP A 603 8.61 24.26 -43.07
CA ASP A 603 8.08 22.97 -42.61
C ASP A 603 6.87 23.23 -41.70
N VAL A 604 5.71 22.93 -42.26
CA VAL A 604 4.42 22.80 -41.61
C VAL A 604 4.37 21.42 -40.96
N GLU A 605 4.83 21.29 -39.72
CA GLU A 605 4.45 20.24 -38.72
C GLU A 605 5.37 20.32 -37.48
N SER A 606 5.16 21.27 -36.56
CA SER A 606 5.97 21.31 -35.30
C SER A 606 5.25 21.87 -34.07
N GLY A 607 3.92 21.91 -34.07
CA GLY A 607 3.16 22.48 -32.95
C GLY A 607 3.26 21.70 -31.63
N PHE A 608 3.52 20.39 -31.68
CA PHE A 608 3.55 19.52 -30.48
C PHE A 608 4.94 18.94 -30.18
N SER A 609 5.82 18.84 -31.19
CA SER A 609 7.19 18.34 -31.03
C SER A 609 8.14 19.42 -30.47
N SER A 610 7.90 20.69 -30.80
CA SER A 610 8.70 21.85 -30.35
C SER A 610 8.83 21.96 -28.82
N ASP A 611 7.79 21.65 -28.05
CA ASP A 611 7.85 21.80 -26.58
C ASP A 611 8.69 20.70 -25.91
N VAL A 612 8.59 19.47 -26.42
CA VAL A 612 9.42 18.35 -25.94
C VAL A 612 10.86 18.54 -26.39
N GLU A 613 11.06 18.93 -27.65
CA GLU A 613 12.37 19.21 -28.22
C GLU A 613 13.04 20.41 -27.51
N SER A 614 12.33 21.49 -27.23
CA SER A 614 12.86 22.66 -26.52
C SER A 614 13.25 22.34 -25.08
N LYS A 615 12.51 21.45 -24.40
CA LYS A 615 12.86 20.96 -23.06
C LYS A 615 14.19 20.21 -23.05
N TYR A 616 14.38 19.26 -23.98
CA TYR A 616 15.62 18.50 -24.08
C TYR A 616 16.77 19.33 -24.68
N LYS A 617 16.48 20.28 -25.57
CA LYS A 617 17.42 21.29 -26.08
C LYS A 617 18.01 22.12 -24.96
N LYS A 618 17.15 22.66 -24.09
CA LYS A 618 17.58 23.47 -22.94
C LYS A 618 18.44 22.64 -21.98
N MET A 619 18.02 21.41 -21.67
CA MET A 619 18.81 20.50 -20.82
C MET A 619 20.18 20.18 -21.42
N TYR A 620 20.26 19.99 -22.73
CA TYR A 620 21.51 19.73 -23.45
C TYR A 620 22.43 20.96 -23.47
N GLU A 621 21.90 22.16 -23.74
CA GLU A 621 22.67 23.40 -23.77
C GLU A 621 23.21 23.78 -22.39
N ASP A 622 22.43 23.55 -21.34
CA ASP A 622 22.84 23.76 -19.94
C ASP A 622 23.95 22.78 -19.50
N ASP A 623 23.94 21.54 -20.00
CA ASP A 623 24.95 20.51 -19.69
C ASP A 623 26.27 20.72 -20.42
N ILE A 624 26.23 21.21 -21.67
CA ILE A 624 27.42 21.46 -22.49
C ILE A 624 28.10 22.79 -22.18
N ASN A 625 27.38 23.79 -21.66
CA ASN A 625 27.96 25.10 -21.43
C ASN A 625 28.93 25.07 -20.23
N PRO A 626 30.26 25.22 -20.46
CA PRO A 626 31.25 25.13 -19.39
C PRO A 626 31.10 26.27 -18.36
N PHE A 627 30.55 27.42 -18.76
CA PHE A 627 30.26 28.53 -17.85
C PHE A 627 28.98 28.30 -17.04
N ALA A 628 28.00 27.55 -17.57
CA ALA A 628 26.82 27.16 -16.79
C ALA A 628 27.19 26.15 -15.70
N ALA A 629 27.98 25.13 -16.07
CA ALA A 629 28.53 24.15 -15.13
C ALA A 629 29.44 24.81 -14.08
N PHE A 630 30.34 25.71 -14.50
CA PHE A 630 31.21 26.46 -13.61
C PHE A 630 30.42 27.40 -12.69
N SER A 631 29.48 28.18 -13.21
CA SER A 631 28.66 29.10 -12.38
C SER A 631 27.73 28.36 -11.42
N LYS A 632 27.25 27.16 -11.79
CA LYS A 632 26.48 26.29 -10.89
C LYS A 632 27.38 25.77 -9.76
N LYS A 633 28.56 25.26 -10.10
CA LYS A 633 29.55 24.78 -9.13
C LYS A 633 30.06 25.89 -8.20
N GLU A 634 30.31 27.08 -8.73
CA GLU A 634 30.71 28.25 -7.95
C GLU A 634 29.57 28.70 -7.01
N ARG A 635 28.32 28.76 -7.48
CA ARG A 635 27.16 29.09 -6.63
C ARG A 635 26.96 28.06 -5.52
N ASP A 636 27.12 26.77 -5.80
CA ASP A 636 27.00 25.69 -4.82
C ASP A 636 28.13 25.73 -3.79
N GLN A 637 29.35 26.09 -4.22
CA GLN A 637 30.50 26.24 -3.34
C GLN A 637 30.36 27.47 -2.43
N ARG A 638 29.96 28.62 -2.99
CA ARG A 638 29.61 29.83 -2.24
C ARG A 638 28.49 29.54 -1.24
N TYR A 639 27.45 28.80 -1.64
CA TYR A 639 26.36 28.41 -0.75
C TYR A 639 26.82 27.50 0.38
N LYS A 640 27.77 26.58 0.15
CA LYS A 640 28.36 25.74 1.19
C LYS A 640 29.21 26.56 2.18
N GLU A 641 29.95 27.53 1.68
CA GLU A 641 30.80 28.46 2.45
C GLU A 641 29.99 29.47 3.30
N LEU A 642 28.70 29.67 3.02
CA LEU A 642 27.84 30.52 3.85
C LEU A 642 27.59 29.90 5.23
N GLY A 643 27.70 30.74 6.27
CA GLY A 643 27.30 30.39 7.63
C GLY A 643 25.81 30.09 7.73
N ILE A 644 25.39 29.38 8.79
CA ILE A 644 23.99 28.99 9.00
C ILE A 644 23.05 30.22 9.00
N ARG A 645 23.50 31.35 9.56
CA ARG A 645 22.73 32.61 9.58
C ARG A 645 22.56 33.18 8.17
N ASP A 646 23.62 33.22 7.38
CA ASP A 646 23.59 33.75 6.02
C ASP A 646 22.75 32.87 5.08
N LYS A 647 22.73 31.55 5.31
CA LYS A 647 21.84 30.61 4.59
C LYS A 647 20.37 30.89 4.85
N ILE A 648 20.00 31.17 6.11
CA ILE A 648 18.63 31.52 6.48
C ILE A 648 18.24 32.86 5.84
N THR A 649 19.13 33.87 5.89
CA THR A 649 18.88 35.17 5.26
C THR A 649 18.78 35.07 3.74
N LEU A 650 19.65 34.28 3.08
CA LEU A 650 19.59 34.04 1.63
C LEU A 650 18.30 33.29 1.24
N SER A 651 17.90 32.29 2.04
CA SER A 651 16.66 31.53 1.82
C SER A 651 15.43 32.44 1.98
N SER A 652 15.37 33.22 3.06
CA SER A 652 14.30 34.18 3.31
C SER A 652 14.27 35.29 2.24
N GLY A 653 15.43 35.80 1.84
CA GLY A 653 15.56 36.76 0.75
C GLY A 653 15.10 36.20 -0.59
N ARG A 654 15.49 34.97 -0.95
CA ARG A 654 15.00 34.31 -2.18
C ARG A 654 13.50 34.06 -2.15
N PHE A 655 12.95 33.67 -1.01
CA PHE A 655 11.50 33.49 -0.84
C PHE A 655 10.74 34.81 -1.04
N LEU A 656 11.21 35.89 -0.38
CA LEU A 656 10.59 37.21 -0.48
C LEU A 656 10.71 37.80 -1.89
N LEU A 657 11.86 37.66 -2.57
CA LEU A 657 12.05 38.20 -3.93
C LEU A 657 11.47 37.30 -5.03
N GLY A 658 11.45 35.99 -4.84
CA GLY A 658 11.00 35.00 -5.83
C GLY A 658 9.49 34.97 -6.01
N ASN A 659 8.73 35.22 -4.94
CA ASN A 659 7.27 35.18 -4.98
C ASN A 659 6.67 36.59 -5.17
N LYS A 660 5.87 36.78 -6.23
CA LYS A 660 5.18 38.06 -6.50
C LYS A 660 4.25 38.47 -5.35
N TYR A 661 3.64 37.52 -4.65
CA TYR A 661 2.72 37.80 -3.55
C TYR A 661 3.46 38.20 -2.27
N ALA A 662 4.61 37.57 -1.99
CA ALA A 662 5.46 37.91 -0.84
C ALA A 662 5.99 39.34 -0.94
N ARG A 663 6.39 39.78 -2.15
CA ARG A 663 6.80 41.18 -2.39
C ARG A 663 5.68 42.18 -2.08
N THR A 664 4.48 41.90 -2.57
CA THR A 664 3.30 42.76 -2.31
C THR A 664 2.94 42.80 -0.83
N PHE A 665 2.99 41.64 -0.14
CA PHE A 665 2.73 41.55 1.29
C PHE A 665 3.72 42.39 2.11
N VAL A 666 5.02 42.27 1.86
CA VAL A 666 6.05 43.05 2.59
C VAL A 666 5.89 44.56 2.35
N PHE A 667 5.52 44.96 1.14
CA PHE A 667 5.26 46.37 0.82
C PHE A 667 4.10 46.94 1.65
N PHE A 668 2.94 46.25 1.68
CA PHE A 668 1.80 46.70 2.48
C PHE A 668 2.05 46.56 3.98
N TYR A 669 2.79 45.54 4.42
CA TYR A 669 3.20 45.38 5.81
C TYR A 669 4.07 46.55 6.27
N SER A 670 5.04 46.98 5.44
CA SER A 670 5.85 48.17 5.71
C SER A 670 4.99 49.42 5.84
N ILE A 671 4.06 49.65 4.91
CA ILE A 671 3.13 50.80 4.97
C ILE A 671 2.27 50.74 6.25
N GLY A 672 1.71 49.58 6.58
CA GLY A 672 0.91 49.38 7.78
C GLY A 672 1.71 49.65 9.06
N LEU A 673 2.96 49.22 9.11
CA LEU A 673 3.85 49.47 10.24
C LEU A 673 4.15 50.97 10.37
N HIS A 674 4.41 51.68 9.26
CA HIS A 674 4.61 53.13 9.29
C HIS A 674 3.35 53.87 9.77
N LEU A 675 2.16 53.48 9.30
CA LEU A 675 0.89 54.04 9.76
C LEU A 675 0.66 53.78 11.26
N LEU A 676 1.01 52.58 11.74
CA LEU A 676 0.88 52.23 13.15
C LEU A 676 1.81 53.08 14.02
N VAL A 677 3.08 53.22 13.63
CA VAL A 677 4.04 54.08 14.33
C VAL A 677 3.55 55.53 14.32
N PHE A 678 3.05 56.03 13.19
CA PHE A 678 2.52 57.39 13.07
C PHE A 678 1.29 57.60 13.98
N THR A 679 0.39 56.61 14.04
CA THR A 679 -0.80 56.64 14.91
C THR A 679 -0.43 56.59 16.38
N CYS A 680 0.61 55.81 16.73
CA CYS A 680 1.11 55.70 18.10
C CYS A 680 1.74 57.02 18.56
N LEU A 681 2.58 57.63 17.70
CA LEU A 681 3.14 58.97 17.94
C LEU A 681 2.06 60.04 18.03
N TYR A 682 1.05 59.99 17.16
CA TYR A 682 -0.09 60.91 17.18
C TYR A 682 -0.91 60.76 18.47
N ARG A 683 -1.17 59.52 18.92
CA ARG A 683 -1.87 59.25 20.19
C ARG A 683 -1.05 59.71 21.40
N MET A 684 0.26 59.49 21.41
CA MET A 684 1.15 60.01 22.47
C MET A 684 1.17 61.55 22.48
N SER A 685 1.20 62.18 21.31
CA SER A 685 1.09 63.64 21.18
C SER A 685 -0.27 64.16 21.67
N ALA A 686 -1.36 63.50 21.31
CA ALA A 686 -2.71 63.87 21.75
C ALA A 686 -2.90 63.70 23.26
N LEU A 687 -2.37 62.63 23.86
CA LEU A 687 -2.39 62.40 25.31
C LEU A 687 -1.52 63.41 26.08
N SER A 688 -0.38 63.82 25.49
CA SER A 688 0.44 64.92 26.00
C SER A 688 -0.29 66.27 25.91
N TYR A 689 -1.15 66.47 24.92
CA TYR A 689 -1.94 67.69 24.78
C TYR A 689 -3.07 67.74 25.83
N GLN A 690 -3.71 66.61 26.11
CA GLN A 690 -4.83 66.50 27.05
C GLN A 690 -4.43 66.63 28.53
N SER A 691 -3.17 66.36 28.86
CA SER A 691 -2.64 66.46 30.23
C SER A 691 -2.27 67.90 30.64
N THR A 692 -2.44 68.89 29.76
CA THR A 692 -2.04 70.29 30.00
C THR A 692 -3.22 71.25 30.22
N THR A 693 -4.46 70.76 30.39
CA THR A 693 -5.66 71.61 30.62
C THR A 693 -6.43 71.22 31.90
N PRO A 694 -6.58 72.13 32.90
CA PRO A 694 -7.12 71.80 34.22
C PRO A 694 -8.62 72.13 34.43
N GLY A 695 -9.30 71.31 35.26
CA GLY A 695 -10.50 71.64 36.06
C GLY A 695 -11.83 71.04 35.58
N HIS A 696 -12.82 70.70 36.40
CA HIS A 696 -12.97 70.51 37.85
C HIS A 696 -14.43 70.00 38.07
N ASN A 697 -14.64 69.14 39.06
CA ASN A 697 -15.89 68.96 39.86
C ASN A 697 -17.15 68.32 39.24
N GLU A 698 -17.46 67.09 39.68
CA GLU A 698 -18.72 66.74 40.38
C GLU A 698 -18.67 65.24 40.76
N ALA A 699 -18.15 64.95 41.95
CA ALA A 699 -18.15 63.61 42.55
C ALA A 699 -18.50 63.74 44.02
N ILE A 700 -19.67 64.29 44.31
CA ILE A 700 -20.31 64.22 45.62
C ILE A 700 -21.81 64.06 45.35
N LEU A 701 -22.40 63.08 46.03
CA LEU A 701 -23.82 62.71 46.10
C LEU A 701 -24.22 61.55 45.17
N ASP A 702 -24.67 60.48 45.85
CA ASP A 702 -25.66 59.50 45.36
C ASP A 702 -25.18 58.08 44.97
N ALA A 703 -24.45 57.42 45.86
CA ALA A 703 -24.51 55.95 45.96
C ALA A 703 -24.29 55.45 47.39
N GLY A 704 -24.94 56.12 48.35
CA GLY A 704 -25.28 55.54 49.63
C GLY A 704 -26.74 55.12 49.58
N ASN A 705 -27.07 54.06 48.83
CA ASN A 705 -28.28 53.27 49.05
C ASN A 705 -28.36 52.08 48.09
N LEU A 706 -28.79 50.94 48.64
CA LEU A 706 -29.32 49.76 47.97
C LEU A 706 -28.33 48.68 47.51
N THR A 707 -27.53 48.20 48.46
CA THR A 707 -27.43 46.75 48.70
C THR A 707 -28.59 46.31 49.60
N LEU A 708 -29.71 45.86 49.04
CA LEU A 708 -30.62 44.93 49.73
C LEU A 708 -31.61 44.25 48.78
N SER A 709 -31.66 42.92 48.94
CA SER A 709 -32.61 41.93 48.42
C SER A 709 -32.45 41.51 46.95
N HIS A 710 -31.82 40.37 46.65
CA HIS A 710 -32.26 38.96 46.72
C HIS A 710 -33.34 38.56 45.68
N ALA A 711 -33.00 37.49 44.95
CA ALA A 711 -33.85 36.55 44.19
C ALA A 711 -34.39 37.03 42.83
N PHE A 712 -33.71 36.66 41.74
CA PHE A 712 -33.88 35.38 41.02
C PHE A 712 -32.63 35.08 40.17
#